data_AF-A0AA36HVE1-F1
#
_entry.id   AF-A0AA36HVE1-F1
#
_cell.length_a   1.000
_cell.length_b   1.000
_cell.length_c   1.000
_cell.angle_alpha   90.00
_cell.angle_beta   90.00
_cell.angle_gamma   90.00
#
_symmetry.space_group_name_H-M   'P 1'
#
loop_
_entity.id
_entity.type
_entity.pdbx_description
1 polymer ?
#
loop_
_entity_poly.entity_id
_entity_poly.type
_entity_poly.pdbx_seq_one_letter_code
_entity_poly.pdbx_strand_id
1 'polypeptide(L)'
;MAVPLKMSQFETKLKKAMQQVKLILDAEKTARLPTAEHHAYEDKFRLAERTTALALASHVNCLATLGLSPELLAQARRWASNSQVSLRFKAQESCSFLREETRKEEDPTKRVDEVSVAGMSIGFTSKTVTKVTEFFWKFEVSYQLELFRGVGAEPSDRLTLQQRTGSTEIKTSSKVSPQPEQKIPAISEEANVTFLFKTEAFKIDRDSPKCKTPARNAELKEAAEYMGGFARWLGCAESYLQNLGSEVLAKAQKGVLSTEGILVPALPLMVKGNSEKRATCQSIVLLTEEEHSGPVMSAVDGNLLLEEEARTLATKQQNLLEAVPDGGVFTPTEAYLTVGFSHLKALVVHWAEVQDYIENMLRAQLVAAIGKEVTPADFADYMRFHYRKLFQEAYLPSPFSFAVRRSTLHGPEGTVSIEEQEGIKTPVLSMCSTGQTSHMSFALNASTNVSFAGEVHLHAWLAHQFSGETGAKLSLVSRARQFSSFIVLVGRVTSATSLEPSYAALVQNKDELEIPLDLSTIPTPKEFKDAIESLSPEQQGFAKAFRAMQLESTLFGIVVIQIKPQLEKLLNLPDDSLTKEIKLTQDLMQLFIKYQIPSDLLSFSEDLLQPREVASPERKVQLVKGQVKAMTDMIELEKQQELEERRKEEEFRRLEQEMTRRRLQQAEKEELHMRCLEVEEKKKSGSFFGGLSSMAESMARPFSSAKAVERCAAIPISDAAAASAAPAPVASPGRGDSSAPEPEPAKAEAEVTKDGEPASSQRPGNASIETPKARERDYTQVPQQMDAQFEQLDPDSALRPTIITPGKAWRKRSQAALLAEPKTQPLDPDTQKREKEAAFDLLDAITKSGALPLSHASMHIVVAATHCFDKTVTETVIQDNINPIEKVERSSLIMASTVHQQPAAALINGSQTQRVMGSSPQLFLADKEAL
;
A
#
# COMPACT_ATOMS: atom_id res chain seq x y z
N MET A 1 -4.00 -16.89 2.41
CA MET A 1 -4.01 -18.33 2.80
C MET A 1 -4.87 -18.66 4.02
N ALA A 2 -5.11 -17.76 4.99
CA ALA A 2 -5.88 -18.11 6.20
C ALA A 2 -7.38 -18.43 5.96
N VAL A 3 -8.06 -17.73 5.05
CA VAL A 3 -9.51 -17.87 4.83
C VAL A 3 -9.92 -19.28 4.33
N PRO A 4 -9.27 -19.88 3.31
CA PRO A 4 -9.61 -21.24 2.86
C PRO A 4 -9.50 -22.33 3.94
N LEU A 5 -8.55 -22.19 4.87
CA LEU A 5 -8.35 -23.13 5.98
C LEU A 5 -9.45 -23.03 7.04
N LYS A 6 -10.02 -21.84 7.27
CA LYS A 6 -11.19 -21.68 8.14
C LYS A 6 -12.45 -22.29 7.50
N MET A 7 -12.68 -22.03 6.21
CA MET A 7 -13.86 -22.51 5.50
C MET A 7 -13.95 -24.04 5.41
N SER A 8 -12.83 -24.74 5.15
CA SER A 8 -12.83 -26.22 5.10
C SER A 8 -13.09 -26.88 6.46
N GLN A 9 -12.65 -26.24 7.56
CA GLN A 9 -12.99 -26.65 8.92
C GLN A 9 -14.47 -26.41 9.21
N PHE A 10 -15.02 -25.25 8.82
CA PHE A 10 -16.44 -24.93 8.98
C PHE A 10 -17.35 -25.90 8.20
N GLU A 11 -17.05 -26.18 6.93
CA GLU A 11 -17.77 -27.21 6.16
C GLU A 11 -17.78 -28.58 6.87
N THR A 12 -16.70 -28.92 7.56
CA THR A 12 -16.58 -30.20 8.28
C THR A 12 -17.43 -30.21 9.55
N LYS A 13 -17.55 -29.09 10.27
CA LYS A 13 -18.55 -28.91 11.36
C LYS A 13 -19.97 -29.06 10.80
N LEU A 14 -20.27 -28.34 9.72
CA LEU A 14 -21.58 -28.26 9.09
C LEU A 14 -22.05 -29.62 8.56
N LYS A 15 -21.16 -30.43 7.98
CA LYS A 15 -21.43 -31.82 7.57
C LYS A 15 -21.81 -32.74 8.76
N LYS A 16 -21.29 -32.50 9.97
CA LYS A 16 -21.74 -33.20 11.19
C LYS A 16 -23.12 -32.71 11.65
N ALA A 17 -23.34 -31.39 11.72
CA ALA A 17 -24.63 -30.82 12.09
C ALA A 17 -25.77 -31.31 11.18
N MET A 18 -25.52 -31.41 9.86
CA MET A 18 -26.47 -32.00 8.90
C MET A 18 -26.89 -33.46 9.21
N GLN A 19 -26.09 -34.23 9.95
CA GLN A 19 -26.48 -35.59 10.36
C GLN A 19 -27.50 -35.53 11.50
N GLN A 20 -27.36 -34.59 12.43
CA GLN A 20 -28.34 -34.35 13.51
C GLN A 20 -29.64 -33.77 12.93
N VAL A 21 -29.57 -32.77 12.05
CA VAL A 21 -30.73 -32.13 11.40
C VAL A 21 -31.66 -33.16 10.73
N LYS A 22 -31.10 -34.19 10.09
CA LYS A 22 -31.86 -35.28 9.44
C LYS A 22 -32.63 -36.20 10.40
N LEU A 23 -32.36 -36.12 11.71
CA LEU A 23 -33.09 -36.85 12.75
C LEU A 23 -34.18 -35.98 13.41
N ILE A 24 -34.07 -34.66 13.30
CA ILE A 24 -34.99 -33.67 13.89
C ILE A 24 -36.14 -33.36 12.93
N LEU A 25 -35.82 -33.13 11.66
CA LEU A 25 -36.82 -32.77 10.64
C LEU A 25 -37.62 -33.99 10.17
N ASP A 26 -38.80 -33.75 9.60
CA ASP A 26 -39.63 -34.80 9.01
C ASP A 26 -38.89 -35.58 7.91
N ALA A 27 -39.09 -36.89 7.84
CA ALA A 27 -38.36 -37.79 6.94
C ALA A 27 -38.59 -37.51 5.44
N GLU A 28 -39.67 -36.81 5.09
CA GLU A 28 -39.96 -36.35 3.74
C GLU A 28 -39.21 -35.06 3.38
N LYS A 29 -38.69 -34.32 4.37
CA LYS A 29 -37.96 -33.08 4.15
C LYS A 29 -36.52 -33.34 3.74
N THR A 30 -36.06 -32.58 2.76
CA THR A 30 -34.66 -32.63 2.30
C THR A 30 -33.93 -31.35 2.69
N ALA A 31 -33.22 -31.39 3.82
CA ALA A 31 -32.29 -30.32 4.21
C ALA A 31 -30.99 -30.38 3.40
N ARG A 32 -30.55 -29.24 2.86
CA ARG A 32 -29.36 -29.06 2.02
C ARG A 32 -28.60 -27.79 2.40
N LEU A 33 -27.34 -27.72 1.96
CA LEU A 33 -26.56 -26.49 2.03
C LEU A 33 -26.87 -25.59 0.82
N PRO A 34 -26.89 -24.26 0.97
CA PRO A 34 -27.11 -23.31 -0.12
C PRO A 34 -26.22 -23.53 -1.35
N THR A 35 -24.97 -23.96 -1.17
CA THR A 35 -24.06 -24.29 -2.30
C THR A 35 -24.44 -25.55 -3.10
N ALA A 36 -25.39 -26.36 -2.61
CA ALA A 36 -25.88 -27.58 -3.26
C ALA A 36 -27.32 -27.46 -3.78
N GLU A 37 -27.86 -26.24 -3.87
CA GLU A 37 -29.26 -25.98 -4.25
C GLU A 37 -29.41 -24.66 -5.03
N HIS A 38 -30.29 -24.64 -6.04
CA HIS A 38 -30.61 -23.41 -6.78
C HIS A 38 -31.56 -22.52 -5.96
N HIS A 39 -31.16 -21.27 -5.73
CA HIS A 39 -31.85 -20.28 -4.89
C HIS A 39 -31.71 -18.86 -5.48
N ALA A 40 -32.63 -17.96 -5.16
CA ALA A 40 -32.61 -16.57 -5.62
C ALA A 40 -31.56 -15.72 -4.86
N TYR A 41 -31.38 -14.46 -5.23
CA TYR A 41 -30.53 -13.53 -4.47
C TYR A 41 -31.18 -13.15 -3.13
N GLU A 42 -32.49 -12.97 -3.14
CA GLU A 42 -33.35 -12.57 -2.02
C GLU A 42 -33.41 -13.65 -0.93
N ASP A 43 -33.18 -14.90 -1.30
CA ASP A 43 -33.06 -16.04 -0.38
C ASP A 43 -31.79 -15.96 0.47
N LYS A 44 -30.74 -15.27 -0.01
CA LYS A 44 -29.48 -15.10 0.73
C LYS A 44 -29.64 -14.07 1.86
N PHE A 45 -30.48 -13.05 1.65
CA PHE A 45 -30.94 -12.15 2.72
C PHE A 45 -31.78 -12.91 3.74
N ARG A 46 -32.80 -13.67 3.29
CA ARG A 46 -33.64 -14.51 4.17
C ARG A 46 -32.82 -15.51 5.00
N LEU A 47 -31.74 -16.05 4.43
CA LEU A 47 -30.82 -16.94 5.11
C LEU A 47 -30.03 -16.21 6.21
N ALA A 48 -29.49 -15.01 5.93
CA ALA A 48 -28.82 -14.18 6.94
C ALA A 48 -29.77 -13.74 8.06
N GLU A 49 -31.01 -13.36 7.71
CA GLU A 49 -32.08 -13.02 8.65
C GLU A 49 -32.45 -14.21 9.54
N ARG A 50 -32.80 -15.36 8.95
CA ARG A 50 -33.23 -16.57 9.68
C ARG A 50 -32.12 -17.12 10.58
N THR A 51 -30.86 -17.13 10.12
CA THR A 51 -29.73 -17.60 10.94
C THR A 51 -29.40 -16.63 12.10
N THR A 52 -29.59 -15.33 11.91
CA THR A 52 -29.44 -14.34 12.99
C THR A 52 -30.60 -14.40 13.99
N ALA A 53 -31.84 -14.54 13.51
CA ALA A 53 -33.01 -14.76 14.36
C ALA A 53 -32.90 -16.04 15.20
N LEU A 54 -32.39 -17.14 14.61
CA LEU A 54 -32.07 -18.38 15.33
C LEU A 54 -31.00 -18.15 16.41
N ALA A 55 -29.94 -17.42 16.10
CA ALA A 55 -28.89 -17.10 17.08
C ALA A 55 -29.45 -16.25 18.24
N LEU A 56 -30.32 -15.28 17.98
CA LEU A 56 -30.93 -14.44 19.02
C LEU A 56 -31.96 -15.22 19.86
N ALA A 57 -32.79 -16.07 19.25
CA ALA A 57 -33.70 -16.95 19.98
C ALA A 57 -32.95 -17.94 20.88
N SER A 58 -31.89 -18.57 20.36
CA SER A 58 -30.97 -19.44 21.11
C SER A 58 -30.29 -18.73 22.29
N HIS A 59 -29.85 -17.47 22.12
CA HIS A 59 -29.34 -16.65 23.23
C HIS A 59 -30.36 -16.51 24.36
N VAL A 60 -31.62 -16.16 24.06
CA VAL A 60 -32.65 -16.01 25.10
C VAL A 60 -33.03 -17.36 25.71
N ASN A 61 -33.13 -18.43 24.92
CA ASN A 61 -33.46 -19.77 25.39
C ASN A 61 -32.36 -20.37 26.28
N CYS A 62 -31.08 -20.14 25.98
CA CYS A 62 -29.99 -20.56 26.85
C CYS A 62 -29.88 -19.69 28.12
N LEU A 63 -30.16 -18.37 28.04
CA LEU A 63 -30.33 -17.56 29.26
C LEU A 63 -31.50 -18.05 30.14
N ALA A 64 -32.53 -18.67 29.55
CA ALA A 64 -33.63 -19.29 30.32
C ALA A 64 -33.16 -20.47 31.17
N THR A 65 -32.29 -21.33 30.65
CA THR A 65 -31.72 -22.44 31.44
C THR A 65 -30.74 -21.95 32.52
N LEU A 66 -30.26 -20.70 32.41
CA LEU A 66 -29.47 -19.99 33.42
C LEU A 66 -30.30 -19.07 34.33
N GLY A 67 -31.64 -19.21 34.34
CA GLY A 67 -32.55 -18.56 35.30
C GLY A 67 -33.42 -17.41 34.76
N LEU A 68 -33.40 -17.10 33.47
CA LEU A 68 -34.30 -16.11 32.87
C LEU A 68 -35.72 -16.67 32.69
N SER A 69 -36.59 -16.44 33.67
CA SER A 69 -38.01 -16.81 33.57
C SER A 69 -38.79 -15.96 32.55
N PRO A 70 -39.98 -16.40 32.09
CA PRO A 70 -40.82 -15.62 31.17
C PRO A 70 -41.20 -14.22 31.70
N GLU A 71 -41.40 -14.10 33.01
CA GLU A 71 -41.73 -12.83 33.68
C GLU A 71 -40.52 -11.88 33.65
N LEU A 72 -39.32 -12.41 33.93
CA LEU A 72 -38.07 -11.64 33.87
C LEU A 72 -37.74 -11.23 32.43
N LEU A 73 -38.00 -12.07 31.44
CA LEU A 73 -37.88 -11.74 30.01
C LEU A 73 -38.83 -10.60 29.63
N ALA A 74 -40.11 -10.67 30.02
CA ALA A 74 -41.09 -9.61 29.75
C ALA A 74 -40.68 -8.27 30.37
N GLN A 75 -40.13 -8.29 31.59
CA GLN A 75 -39.60 -7.09 32.24
C GLN A 75 -38.33 -6.57 31.54
N ALA A 76 -37.41 -7.43 31.12
CA ALA A 76 -36.21 -7.06 30.38
C ALA A 76 -36.51 -6.41 29.02
N ARG A 77 -37.49 -6.94 28.25
CA ARG A 77 -37.98 -6.30 27.00
C ARG A 77 -38.56 -4.91 27.27
N ARG A 78 -39.38 -4.78 28.32
CA ARG A 78 -39.99 -3.49 28.72
C ARG A 78 -38.95 -2.45 29.16
N TRP A 79 -37.83 -2.88 29.75
CA TRP A 79 -36.69 -2.01 30.03
C TRP A 79 -35.94 -1.62 28.76
N ALA A 80 -35.59 -2.58 27.90
CA ALA A 80 -34.83 -2.36 26.66
C ALA A 80 -35.53 -1.42 25.65
N SER A 81 -36.84 -1.24 25.79
CA SER A 81 -37.64 -0.27 25.03
C SER A 81 -37.27 1.20 25.35
N ASN A 82 -36.83 1.50 26.58
CA ASN A 82 -36.69 2.86 27.11
C ASN A 82 -35.37 3.11 27.86
N SER A 83 -34.51 2.11 28.01
CA SER A 83 -33.28 2.19 28.81
C SER A 83 -32.28 1.14 28.34
N GLN A 84 -30.98 1.43 28.50
CA GLN A 84 -29.95 0.41 28.34
C GLN A 84 -30.16 -0.69 29.40
N VAL A 85 -30.13 -1.95 28.96
CA VAL A 85 -30.14 -3.15 29.80
C VAL A 85 -28.79 -3.84 29.69
N SER A 86 -28.19 -4.14 30.84
CA SER A 86 -26.91 -4.83 30.95
C SER A 86 -27.06 -6.11 31.76
N LEU A 87 -26.30 -7.14 31.41
CA LEU A 87 -26.16 -8.39 32.18
C LEU A 87 -24.82 -8.35 32.93
N ARG A 88 -24.86 -8.50 34.25
CA ARG A 88 -23.68 -8.54 35.12
C ARG A 88 -23.47 -9.94 35.70
N PHE A 89 -22.23 -10.42 35.63
CA PHE A 89 -21.74 -11.51 36.47
C PHE A 89 -20.75 -10.92 37.47
N LYS A 90 -21.08 -11.01 38.76
CA LYS A 90 -20.21 -10.55 39.85
C LYS A 90 -20.01 -11.65 40.88
N ALA A 91 -18.81 -11.73 41.45
CA ALA A 91 -18.50 -12.61 42.56
C ALA A 91 -17.67 -11.90 43.63
N GLN A 92 -17.65 -12.48 44.83
CA GLN A 92 -16.86 -12.05 45.99
C GLN A 92 -16.21 -13.29 46.61
N GLU A 93 -14.91 -13.19 46.89
CA GLU A 93 -14.13 -14.23 47.58
C GLU A 93 -13.75 -13.74 48.97
N SER A 94 -13.78 -14.64 49.96
CA SER A 94 -13.26 -14.38 51.30
C SER A 94 -12.55 -15.60 51.87
N CYS A 95 -11.54 -15.37 52.69
CA CYS A 95 -10.74 -16.41 53.34
C CYS A 95 -10.56 -16.09 54.83
N SER A 96 -11.15 -16.92 55.70
CA SER A 96 -11.13 -16.71 57.15
C SER A 96 -10.55 -17.92 57.87
N PHE A 97 -9.63 -17.71 58.82
CA PHE A 97 -9.08 -18.76 59.66
C PHE A 97 -10.16 -19.53 60.46
N LEU A 98 -10.11 -20.86 60.45
CA LEU A 98 -11.04 -21.74 61.18
C LEU A 98 -10.42 -22.30 62.46
N ARG A 99 -9.34 -23.10 62.32
CA ARG A 99 -8.75 -23.87 63.41
C ARG A 99 -7.29 -24.24 63.14
N GLU A 100 -6.57 -24.53 64.21
CA GLU A 100 -5.20 -25.03 64.21
C GLU A 100 -5.20 -26.41 64.88
N GLU A 101 -4.65 -27.41 64.20
CA GLU A 101 -4.65 -28.80 64.64
C GLU A 101 -3.21 -29.34 64.63
N THR A 102 -2.78 -30.01 65.70
CA THR A 102 -1.41 -30.55 65.79
C THR A 102 -1.45 -32.08 65.78
N ARG A 103 -1.10 -32.69 64.64
CA ARG A 103 -0.95 -34.13 64.53
C ARG A 103 0.47 -34.58 64.88
N LYS A 104 0.59 -35.82 65.34
CA LYS A 104 1.88 -36.50 65.56
C LYS A 104 2.08 -37.48 64.41
N GLU A 105 3.19 -37.34 63.71
CA GLU A 105 3.56 -38.19 62.59
C GLU A 105 4.83 -38.93 63.00
N GLU A 106 4.77 -40.26 63.07
CA GLU A 106 5.96 -41.08 63.35
C GLU A 106 6.80 -41.16 62.08
N ASP A 107 8.10 -40.84 62.19
CA ASP A 107 9.03 -40.99 61.08
C ASP A 107 9.09 -42.47 60.62
N PRO A 108 8.97 -42.79 59.31
CA PRO A 108 9.07 -44.17 58.84
C PRO A 108 10.44 -44.80 59.13
N THR A 109 11.46 -43.99 59.39
CA THR A 109 12.84 -44.39 59.62
C THR A 109 13.11 -44.63 61.12
N LYS A 110 12.84 -45.85 61.59
CA LYS A 110 13.21 -46.25 62.96
C LYS A 110 14.72 -46.27 63.15
N ARG A 111 15.24 -45.43 64.05
CA ARG A 111 16.65 -45.49 64.47
C ARG A 111 16.79 -46.41 65.68
N VAL A 112 17.61 -47.44 65.54
CA VAL A 112 18.05 -48.29 66.66
C VAL A 112 19.48 -47.93 66.96
N ASP A 113 19.72 -47.36 68.14
CA ASP A 113 21.06 -47.08 68.63
C ASP A 113 21.40 -48.16 69.68
N GLU A 114 22.41 -48.99 69.39
CA GLU A 114 22.90 -50.02 70.31
C GLU A 114 23.97 -49.44 71.25
N VAL A 115 23.84 -49.69 72.55
CA VAL A 115 24.86 -49.38 73.55
C VAL A 115 25.23 -50.67 74.27
N SER A 116 26.50 -51.06 74.17
CA SER A 116 27.03 -52.27 74.81
C SER A 116 27.64 -51.95 76.18
N VAL A 117 27.13 -52.58 77.22
CA VAL A 117 27.69 -52.50 78.59
C VAL A 117 27.80 -53.92 79.15
N ALA A 118 29.00 -54.28 79.60
CA ALA A 118 29.29 -55.54 80.29
C ALA A 118 28.76 -56.83 79.60
N GLY A 119 28.79 -56.89 78.27
CA GLY A 119 28.48 -58.11 77.50
C GLY A 119 27.00 -58.38 77.21
N MET A 120 26.08 -57.52 77.67
CA MET A 120 24.70 -57.49 77.17
C MET A 120 24.52 -56.34 76.18
N SER A 121 23.87 -56.62 75.05
CA SER A 121 23.35 -55.60 74.13
C SER A 121 21.96 -55.16 74.59
N ILE A 122 21.77 -53.85 74.74
CA ILE A 122 20.46 -53.23 74.98
C ILE A 122 20.21 -52.26 73.83
N GLY A 123 19.36 -52.66 72.88
CA GLY A 123 18.97 -51.84 71.75
C GLY A 123 17.89 -50.84 72.15
N PHE A 124 18.21 -49.54 72.14
CA PHE A 124 17.23 -48.49 72.36
C PHE A 124 16.59 -48.10 71.03
N THR A 125 15.27 -48.33 70.90
CA THR A 125 14.50 -47.91 69.73
C THR A 125 14.10 -46.45 69.89
N SER A 126 14.87 -45.54 69.27
CA SER A 126 14.57 -44.11 69.30
C SER A 126 13.48 -43.79 68.26
N LYS A 127 12.32 -43.30 68.73
CA LYS A 127 11.23 -42.83 67.86
C LYS A 127 11.28 -41.31 67.72
N THR A 128 11.69 -40.83 66.55
CA THR A 128 11.45 -39.43 66.16
C THR A 128 9.97 -39.24 65.87
N VAL A 129 9.26 -38.52 66.75
CA VAL A 129 7.85 -38.15 66.56
C VAL A 129 7.78 -36.70 66.15
N THR A 130 7.55 -36.46 64.86
CA THR A 130 7.43 -35.11 64.31
C THR A 130 6.04 -34.57 64.59
N LYS A 131 5.95 -33.39 65.21
CA LYS A 131 4.68 -32.65 65.33
C LYS A 131 4.46 -31.87 64.05
N VAL A 132 3.39 -32.17 63.34
CA VAL A 132 2.94 -31.40 62.17
C VAL A 132 1.75 -30.56 62.60
N THR A 133 1.91 -29.23 62.54
CA THR A 133 0.82 -28.28 62.80
C THR A 133 0.16 -27.90 61.49
N GLU A 134 -1.16 -28.05 61.44
CA GLU A 134 -1.99 -27.89 60.25
C GLU A 134 -3.04 -26.81 60.52
N PHE A 135 -3.10 -25.80 59.66
CA PHE A 135 -3.98 -24.65 59.78
C PHE A 135 -5.10 -24.76 58.75
N PHE A 136 -6.34 -24.65 59.20
CA PHE A 136 -7.53 -24.73 58.36
C PHE A 136 -8.14 -23.35 58.18
N TRP A 137 -8.58 -23.06 56.95
CA TRP A 137 -9.16 -21.79 56.52
C TRP A 137 -10.47 -22.07 55.79
N LYS A 138 -11.53 -21.34 56.12
CA LYS A 138 -12.75 -21.32 55.32
C LYS A 138 -12.52 -20.40 54.13
N PHE A 139 -12.56 -20.95 52.93
CA PHE A 139 -12.66 -20.16 51.71
C PHE A 139 -14.12 -20.16 51.26
N GLU A 140 -14.73 -18.99 51.18
CA GLU A 140 -16.12 -18.79 50.80
C GLU A 140 -16.22 -17.88 49.57
N VAL A 141 -17.03 -18.31 48.60
CA VAL A 141 -17.29 -17.59 47.36
C VAL A 141 -18.79 -17.41 47.22
N SER A 142 -19.21 -16.17 46.98
CA SER A 142 -20.58 -15.84 46.58
C SER A 142 -20.58 -15.21 45.20
N TYR A 143 -21.57 -15.53 44.37
CA TYR A 143 -21.76 -14.91 43.07
C TYR A 143 -23.23 -14.64 42.78
N GLN A 144 -23.46 -13.69 41.87
CA GLN A 144 -24.78 -13.32 41.38
C GLN A 144 -24.68 -12.99 39.88
N LEU A 145 -25.58 -13.59 39.10
CA LEU A 145 -25.88 -13.25 37.71
C LEU A 145 -27.16 -12.41 37.71
N GLU A 146 -27.09 -11.14 37.31
CA GLU A 146 -28.23 -10.22 37.34
C GLU A 146 -28.33 -9.36 36.07
N LEU A 147 -29.55 -9.18 35.56
CA LEU A 147 -29.88 -8.11 34.62
C LEU A 147 -30.13 -6.82 35.39
N PHE A 148 -29.75 -5.68 34.82
CA PHE A 148 -30.11 -4.38 35.37
C PHE A 148 -30.29 -3.31 34.29
N ARG A 149 -31.05 -2.25 34.60
CA ARG A 149 -31.24 -1.09 33.71
C ARG A 149 -30.40 0.12 34.15
N GLY A 150 -29.88 0.88 33.19
CA GLY A 150 -29.06 2.06 33.45
C GLY A 150 -27.82 1.71 34.29
N VAL A 151 -27.70 2.30 35.48
CA VAL A 151 -26.65 1.96 36.47
C VAL A 151 -27.12 0.96 37.54
N GLY A 152 -28.38 0.55 37.52
CA GLY A 152 -28.95 -0.37 38.51
C GLY A 152 -28.94 0.21 39.93
N ALA A 153 -29.32 1.48 40.09
CA ALA A 153 -29.20 2.19 41.37
C ALA A 153 -30.11 1.58 42.45
N GLU A 154 -31.39 1.38 42.13
CA GLU A 154 -32.36 0.79 43.04
C GLU A 154 -32.40 -0.75 42.95
N PRO A 155 -32.91 -1.45 43.98
CA PRO A 155 -33.31 -2.86 43.86
C PRO A 155 -34.38 -3.07 42.79
N SER A 156 -35.22 -2.06 42.52
CA SER A 156 -36.25 -2.07 41.47
C SER A 156 -35.66 -2.11 40.05
N ASP A 157 -34.38 -1.74 39.90
CA ASP A 157 -33.64 -1.70 38.63
C ASP A 157 -32.87 -3.00 38.33
N ARG A 158 -33.00 -4.05 39.16
CA ARG A 158 -32.22 -5.30 39.07
C ARG A 158 -33.11 -6.55 39.06
N LEU A 159 -32.72 -7.56 38.27
CA LEU A 159 -33.34 -8.89 38.21
C LEU A 159 -32.25 -9.95 38.38
N THR A 160 -32.24 -10.65 39.52
CA THR A 160 -31.36 -11.80 39.71
C THR A 160 -31.86 -12.96 38.86
N LEU A 161 -31.01 -13.47 37.95
CA LEU A 161 -31.25 -14.73 37.24
C LEU A 161 -30.81 -15.91 38.10
N GLN A 162 -29.61 -15.81 38.69
CA GLN A 162 -29.03 -16.86 39.52
C GLN A 162 -28.11 -16.29 40.58
N GLN A 163 -28.03 -16.93 41.75
CA GLN A 163 -27.07 -16.61 42.80
C GLN A 163 -26.76 -17.85 43.63
N ARG A 164 -25.52 -17.97 44.11
CA ARG A 164 -25.13 -19.00 45.09
C ARG A 164 -24.00 -18.50 45.98
N THR A 165 -23.96 -19.02 47.20
CA THR A 165 -22.78 -18.98 48.07
C THR A 165 -22.33 -20.41 48.35
N GLY A 166 -21.03 -20.67 48.27
CA GLY A 166 -20.43 -21.95 48.59
C GLY A 166 -19.12 -21.76 49.36
N SER A 167 -18.76 -22.73 50.19
CA SER A 167 -17.52 -22.66 50.97
C SER A 167 -16.81 -24.01 51.08
N THR A 168 -15.48 -23.99 51.16
CA THR A 168 -14.63 -25.17 51.37
C THR A 168 -13.59 -24.90 52.46
N GLU A 169 -13.06 -25.96 53.07
CA GLU A 169 -11.89 -25.87 53.96
C GLU A 169 -10.61 -26.02 53.15
N ILE A 170 -9.72 -25.01 53.20
CA ILE A 170 -8.35 -25.07 52.68
C ILE A 170 -7.41 -25.35 53.85
N LYS A 171 -6.41 -26.20 53.64
CA LYS A 171 -5.47 -26.66 54.65
C LYS A 171 -4.03 -26.25 54.30
N THR A 172 -3.31 -25.64 55.24
CA THR A 172 -1.93 -25.16 55.08
C THR A 172 -1.01 -25.66 56.20
N SER A 173 0.30 -25.74 55.93
CA SER A 173 1.34 -26.11 56.91
C SER A 173 1.95 -24.92 57.66
N SER A 174 1.51 -23.70 57.35
CA SER A 174 1.92 -22.46 58.02
C SER A 174 0.71 -21.57 58.29
N LYS A 175 0.83 -20.67 59.28
CA LYS A 175 -0.23 -19.72 59.67
C LYS A 175 -0.29 -18.49 58.75
N VAL A 176 -0.23 -18.74 57.45
CA VAL A 176 -0.34 -17.74 56.38
C VAL A 176 -1.60 -18.06 55.58
N SER A 177 -2.43 -17.06 55.31
CA SER A 177 -3.68 -17.27 54.57
C SER A 177 -3.38 -17.73 53.13
N PRO A 178 -4.04 -18.79 52.61
CA PRO A 178 -3.83 -19.29 51.26
C PRO A 178 -4.41 -18.38 50.17
N GLN A 179 -5.28 -17.44 50.54
CA GLN A 179 -5.91 -16.44 49.67
C GLN A 179 -6.06 -15.10 50.43
N PRO A 180 -6.30 -13.96 49.75
CA PRO A 180 -6.66 -12.72 50.41
C PRO A 180 -7.87 -12.88 51.35
N GLU A 181 -7.87 -12.16 52.48
CA GLU A 181 -8.96 -12.27 53.48
C GLU A 181 -10.32 -11.88 52.88
N GLN A 182 -10.34 -10.86 52.03
CA GLN A 182 -11.47 -10.48 51.19
C GLN A 182 -10.97 -9.99 49.82
N LYS A 183 -11.74 -10.26 48.77
CA LYS A 183 -11.53 -9.78 47.41
C LYS A 183 -12.90 -9.43 46.84
N ILE A 184 -13.25 -8.15 46.94
CA ILE A 184 -14.58 -7.61 46.66
C ILE A 184 -14.44 -6.40 45.72
N PRO A 185 -14.92 -6.48 44.46
CA PRO A 185 -15.34 -7.69 43.77
C PRO A 185 -14.16 -8.62 43.44
N ALA A 186 -14.42 -9.92 43.35
CA ALA A 186 -13.50 -10.90 42.79
C ALA A 186 -13.52 -10.92 41.26
N ILE A 187 -14.70 -10.64 40.70
CA ILE A 187 -15.00 -10.31 39.30
C ILE A 187 -16.29 -9.47 39.32
N SER A 188 -16.44 -8.53 38.40
CA SER A 188 -17.68 -7.74 38.22
C SER A 188 -17.78 -7.27 36.77
N GLU A 189 -18.02 -8.21 35.87
CA GLU A 189 -18.04 -7.98 34.43
C GLU A 189 -19.46 -7.77 33.91
N GLU A 190 -19.62 -6.86 32.95
CA GLU A 190 -20.93 -6.42 32.44
C GLU A 190 -20.98 -6.44 30.90
N ALA A 191 -22.09 -6.91 30.34
CA ALA A 191 -22.37 -6.87 28.90
C ALA A 191 -23.66 -6.08 28.62
N ASN A 192 -23.63 -5.17 27.64
CA ASN A 192 -24.85 -4.55 27.12
C ASN A 192 -25.65 -5.59 26.31
N VAL A 193 -26.87 -5.87 26.75
CA VAL A 193 -27.80 -6.87 26.17
C VAL A 193 -29.09 -6.21 25.65
N THR A 194 -29.11 -4.88 25.55
CA THR A 194 -30.27 -4.09 25.08
C THR A 194 -30.72 -4.54 23.69
N PHE A 195 -29.77 -4.82 22.78
CA PHE A 195 -30.06 -5.30 21.42
C PHE A 195 -30.88 -6.61 21.43
N LEU A 196 -30.49 -7.58 22.27
CA LEU A 196 -31.16 -8.87 22.39
C LEU A 196 -32.62 -8.73 22.84
N PHE A 197 -32.88 -7.87 23.83
CA PHE A 197 -34.23 -7.68 24.39
C PHE A 197 -35.09 -6.66 23.63
N LYS A 198 -34.50 -5.86 22.75
CA LYS A 198 -35.21 -4.94 21.83
C LYS A 198 -35.60 -5.63 20.51
N THR A 199 -34.88 -6.68 20.10
CA THR A 199 -35.09 -7.36 18.81
C THR A 199 -36.09 -8.50 18.94
N GLU A 200 -37.36 -8.26 18.62
CA GLU A 200 -38.39 -9.32 18.60
C GLU A 200 -38.42 -10.13 17.29
N ALA A 201 -38.14 -9.48 16.15
CA ALA A 201 -37.96 -10.13 14.86
C ALA A 201 -36.83 -9.43 14.09
N PHE A 202 -35.79 -10.17 13.72
CA PHE A 202 -34.63 -9.63 13.01
C PHE A 202 -34.86 -9.63 11.48
N LYS A 203 -34.70 -8.46 10.85
CA LYS A 203 -34.85 -8.25 9.40
C LYS A 203 -33.79 -7.28 8.88
N ILE A 204 -33.53 -7.34 7.58
CA ILE A 204 -32.67 -6.38 6.87
C ILE A 204 -33.58 -5.42 6.09
N ASP A 205 -33.38 -4.11 6.20
CA ASP A 205 -33.99 -3.13 5.30
C ASP A 205 -33.31 -3.21 3.92
N ARG A 206 -34.07 -3.73 2.95
CA ARG A 206 -33.60 -3.97 1.57
C ARG A 206 -33.90 -2.80 0.64
N ASP A 207 -34.84 -1.92 1.03
CA ASP A 207 -35.26 -0.76 0.26
C ASP A 207 -34.38 0.46 0.55
N SER A 208 -33.62 0.42 1.65
CA SER A 208 -32.55 1.37 1.97
C SER A 208 -31.53 1.54 0.84
N PRO A 209 -31.18 2.78 0.43
CA PRO A 209 -30.12 3.04 -0.54
C PRO A 209 -28.71 2.75 0.01
N LYS A 210 -28.60 2.27 1.26
CA LYS A 210 -27.36 1.77 1.87
C LYS A 210 -27.33 0.23 2.00
N CYS A 211 -28.33 -0.46 1.42
CA CYS A 211 -28.39 -1.91 1.35
C CYS A 211 -27.17 -2.47 0.60
N LYS A 212 -26.48 -3.42 1.24
CA LYS A 212 -25.31 -4.16 0.73
C LYS A 212 -25.66 -5.65 0.64
N THR A 213 -24.69 -6.47 0.24
CA THR A 213 -24.84 -7.93 0.29
C THR A 213 -25.23 -8.39 1.71
N PRO A 214 -25.97 -9.51 1.85
CA PRO A 214 -26.65 -9.92 3.08
C PRO A 214 -25.87 -9.72 4.39
N ALA A 215 -24.60 -10.13 4.42
CA ALA A 215 -23.73 -10.12 5.60
C ALA A 215 -23.13 -8.73 5.97
N ARG A 216 -23.37 -7.67 5.18
CA ARG A 216 -22.74 -6.34 5.33
C ARG A 216 -23.71 -5.19 5.58
N ASN A 217 -24.98 -5.51 5.85
CA ASN A 217 -26.00 -4.53 6.21
C ASN A 217 -25.84 -4.02 7.66
N ALA A 218 -26.47 -2.88 7.97
CA ALA A 218 -26.26 -2.17 9.24
C ALA A 218 -26.75 -2.98 10.46
N GLU A 219 -27.83 -3.73 10.28
CA GLU A 219 -28.47 -4.60 11.26
C GLU A 219 -27.60 -5.82 11.58
N LEU A 220 -26.92 -6.37 10.55
CA LEU A 220 -25.91 -7.42 10.73
C LEU A 220 -24.68 -6.88 11.48
N LYS A 221 -24.33 -5.60 11.27
CA LYS A 221 -23.22 -4.94 12.00
C LYS A 221 -23.58 -4.66 13.46
N GLU A 222 -24.79 -4.17 13.75
CA GLU A 222 -25.28 -3.99 15.13
C GLU A 222 -25.35 -5.34 15.86
N ALA A 223 -25.84 -6.39 15.19
CA ALA A 223 -25.80 -7.76 15.70
C ALA A 223 -24.35 -8.22 15.96
N ALA A 224 -23.41 -7.99 15.04
CA ALA A 224 -22.01 -8.39 15.23
C ALA A 224 -21.33 -7.65 16.40
N GLU A 225 -21.64 -6.38 16.62
CA GLU A 225 -21.14 -5.57 17.74
C GLU A 225 -21.69 -6.07 19.08
N TYR A 226 -22.99 -6.38 19.14
CA TYR A 226 -23.60 -7.05 20.30
C TYR A 226 -22.95 -8.42 20.56
N MET A 227 -22.90 -9.30 19.56
CA MET A 227 -22.37 -10.66 19.68
C MET A 227 -20.89 -10.66 20.13
N GLY A 228 -20.07 -9.77 19.56
CA GLY A 228 -18.67 -9.61 19.93
C GLY A 228 -18.45 -9.00 21.31
N GLY A 229 -19.36 -8.12 21.77
CA GLY A 229 -19.40 -7.64 23.14
C GLY A 229 -19.73 -8.76 24.13
N PHE A 230 -20.80 -9.50 23.84
CA PHE A 230 -21.30 -10.59 24.68
C PHE A 230 -20.30 -11.74 24.79
N ALA A 231 -19.67 -12.18 23.70
CA ALA A 231 -18.66 -13.25 23.71
C ALA A 231 -17.40 -12.90 24.51
N ARG A 232 -17.03 -11.62 24.62
CA ARG A 232 -15.92 -11.17 25.48
C ARG A 232 -16.28 -11.35 26.96
N TRP A 233 -17.46 -10.88 27.35
CA TRP A 233 -17.99 -11.00 28.71
C TRP A 233 -18.14 -12.48 29.13
N LEU A 234 -18.70 -13.32 28.25
CA LEU A 234 -18.77 -14.77 28.45
C LEU A 234 -17.40 -15.37 28.73
N GLY A 235 -16.36 -15.00 27.95
CA GLY A 235 -15.00 -15.47 28.14
C GLY A 235 -14.39 -15.12 29.50
N CYS A 236 -14.70 -13.94 30.05
CA CYS A 236 -14.26 -13.53 31.38
C CYS A 236 -14.97 -14.32 32.49
N ALA A 237 -16.30 -14.46 32.41
CA ALA A 237 -17.08 -15.21 33.40
C ALA A 237 -16.79 -16.73 33.36
N GLU A 238 -16.64 -17.30 32.17
CA GLU A 238 -16.21 -18.70 31.94
C GLU A 238 -14.83 -18.96 32.55
N SER A 239 -13.85 -18.08 32.29
CA SER A 239 -12.49 -18.21 32.85
C SER A 239 -12.49 -18.15 34.37
N TYR A 240 -13.32 -17.30 34.97
CA TYR A 240 -13.49 -17.22 36.42
C TYR A 240 -14.00 -18.54 37.00
N LEU A 241 -15.10 -19.08 36.45
CA LEU A 241 -15.70 -20.34 36.90
C LEU A 241 -14.77 -21.54 36.70
N GLN A 242 -14.04 -21.62 35.58
CA GLN A 242 -13.06 -22.68 35.32
C GLN A 242 -11.88 -22.65 36.30
N ASN A 243 -11.40 -21.46 36.67
CA ASN A 243 -10.37 -21.32 37.70
C ASN A 243 -10.88 -21.75 39.08
N LEU A 244 -12.10 -21.31 39.45
CA LEU A 244 -12.76 -21.69 40.71
C LEU A 244 -13.00 -23.20 40.83
N GLY A 245 -13.36 -23.86 39.72
CA GLY A 245 -13.58 -25.31 39.64
C GLY A 245 -12.32 -26.14 39.44
N SER A 246 -11.15 -25.54 39.24
CA SER A 246 -9.94 -26.22 38.73
C SER A 246 -9.58 -27.53 39.45
N GLU A 247 -9.60 -27.56 40.78
CA GLU A 247 -9.35 -28.77 41.58
C GLU A 247 -10.40 -29.87 41.42
N VAL A 248 -11.67 -29.49 41.21
CA VAL A 248 -12.79 -30.44 41.01
C VAL A 248 -12.72 -31.00 39.59
N LEU A 249 -12.49 -30.12 38.62
CA LEU A 249 -12.37 -30.46 37.20
C LEU A 249 -11.13 -31.33 36.91
N ALA A 250 -10.04 -31.16 37.66
CA ALA A 250 -8.87 -32.04 37.58
C ALA A 250 -9.11 -33.47 38.11
N LYS A 251 -10.14 -33.67 38.94
CA LYS A 251 -10.56 -34.97 39.50
C LYS A 251 -11.73 -35.60 38.72
N ALA A 252 -12.45 -34.81 37.94
CA ALA A 252 -13.57 -35.23 37.10
C ALA A 252 -13.12 -35.93 35.79
N GLN A 253 -14.08 -36.48 35.04
CA GLN A 253 -13.78 -37.07 33.73
C GLN A 253 -13.30 -36.01 32.72
N LYS A 254 -12.27 -36.34 31.95
CA LYS A 254 -11.70 -35.45 30.93
C LYS A 254 -12.77 -35.08 29.89
N GLY A 255 -13.06 -33.78 29.77
CA GLY A 255 -14.10 -33.29 28.87
C GLY A 255 -15.49 -33.18 29.50
N VAL A 256 -15.63 -33.28 30.83
CA VAL A 256 -16.93 -33.09 31.53
C VAL A 256 -17.62 -31.78 31.13
N LEU A 257 -16.89 -30.68 30.93
CA LEU A 257 -17.41 -29.39 30.45
C LEU A 257 -17.48 -29.25 28.92
N SER A 258 -17.19 -30.29 28.13
CA SER A 258 -17.24 -30.21 26.65
C SER A 258 -18.66 -29.93 26.16
N THR A 259 -18.81 -28.99 25.24
CA THR A 259 -20.06 -28.70 24.52
C THR A 259 -20.30 -29.62 23.31
N GLU A 260 -19.38 -30.55 23.03
CA GLU A 260 -19.59 -31.56 21.97
C GLU A 260 -20.87 -32.38 22.21
N GLY A 261 -21.72 -32.43 21.19
CA GLY A 261 -23.03 -33.10 21.23
C GLY A 261 -24.22 -32.16 21.45
N ILE A 262 -23.99 -30.94 21.96
CA ILE A 262 -25.03 -29.89 21.99
C ILE A 262 -25.24 -29.35 20.57
N LEU A 263 -26.50 -29.21 20.14
CA LEU A 263 -26.81 -28.63 18.83
C LEU A 263 -26.64 -27.11 18.88
N VAL A 264 -25.96 -26.53 17.89
CA VAL A 264 -25.99 -25.10 17.61
C VAL A 264 -27.03 -24.86 16.50
N PRO A 265 -28.16 -24.16 16.75
CA PRO A 265 -29.30 -24.12 15.83
C PRO A 265 -29.15 -23.11 14.68
N ALA A 266 -28.21 -22.17 14.77
CA ALA A 266 -27.97 -21.13 13.76
C ALA A 266 -27.24 -21.69 12.51
N LEU A 267 -27.91 -22.57 11.76
CA LEU A 267 -27.35 -23.31 10.62
C LEU A 267 -27.79 -22.72 9.26
N PRO A 268 -26.89 -22.62 8.26
CA PRO A 268 -27.21 -22.11 6.94
C PRO A 268 -27.86 -23.21 6.09
N LEU A 269 -29.17 -23.39 6.26
CA LEU A 269 -29.93 -24.50 5.66
C LEU A 269 -30.98 -24.03 4.66
N MET A 270 -31.01 -24.72 3.52
CA MET A 270 -32.17 -24.79 2.64
C MET A 270 -32.95 -26.07 2.96
N VAL A 271 -34.28 -26.03 2.96
CA VAL A 271 -35.17 -27.15 3.30
C VAL A 271 -36.34 -27.19 2.32
N LYS A 272 -36.55 -28.34 1.66
CA LYS A 272 -37.75 -28.59 0.86
C LYS A 272 -38.72 -29.53 1.57
N GLY A 273 -40.01 -29.21 1.48
CA GLY A 273 -41.13 -29.95 2.08
C GLY A 273 -41.88 -29.11 3.12
N ASN A 274 -43.21 -29.24 3.18
CA ASN A 274 -44.03 -28.55 4.18
C ASN A 274 -43.84 -29.19 5.58
N SER A 275 -44.13 -28.43 6.63
CA SER A 275 -44.14 -28.93 8.01
C SER A 275 -45.54 -29.29 8.46
N GLU A 276 -45.76 -30.55 8.86
CA GLU A 276 -46.89 -30.92 9.72
C GLU A 276 -46.46 -31.05 11.19
N LYS A 277 -45.22 -31.48 11.47
CA LYS A 277 -44.64 -31.29 12.81
C LYS A 277 -44.47 -29.81 13.14
N ARG A 278 -44.82 -29.48 14.37
CA ARG A 278 -44.53 -28.21 15.07
C ARG A 278 -43.85 -28.55 16.40
N ALA A 279 -43.04 -27.63 16.91
CA ALA A 279 -42.33 -27.82 18.18
C ALA A 279 -43.30 -27.99 19.36
N THR A 280 -42.98 -28.89 20.28
CA THR A 280 -43.83 -29.24 21.45
C THR A 280 -43.66 -28.33 22.67
N CYS A 281 -42.91 -27.23 22.50
CA CYS A 281 -42.75 -26.11 23.41
C CYS A 281 -41.98 -26.41 24.71
N GLN A 282 -40.65 -26.53 24.60
CA GLN A 282 -39.71 -26.38 25.73
C GLN A 282 -38.99 -25.01 25.76
N SER A 283 -38.97 -24.27 24.64
CA SER A 283 -38.30 -22.97 24.48
C SER A 283 -39.18 -21.80 24.93
N ILE A 284 -38.62 -20.79 25.61
CA ILE A 284 -39.36 -19.58 26.02
C ILE A 284 -39.47 -18.52 24.90
N VAL A 285 -38.62 -18.61 23.88
CA VAL A 285 -38.70 -17.82 22.64
C VAL A 285 -38.70 -18.76 21.45
N LEU A 286 -39.69 -18.55 20.57
CA LEU A 286 -39.83 -19.21 19.28
C LEU A 286 -39.77 -18.15 18.17
N LEU A 287 -39.34 -18.55 16.98
CA LEU A 287 -39.45 -17.76 15.76
C LEU A 287 -40.92 -17.58 15.37
N THR A 288 -41.29 -16.35 15.02
CA THR A 288 -42.60 -16.04 14.42
C THR A 288 -42.77 -16.73 13.06
N GLU A 289 -43.93 -17.35 12.83
CA GLU A 289 -44.29 -17.86 11.50
C GLU A 289 -44.40 -16.69 10.51
N GLU A 290 -43.81 -16.85 9.33
CA GLU A 290 -43.84 -15.91 8.23
C GLU A 290 -44.17 -16.68 6.95
N GLU A 291 -45.19 -16.25 6.21
CA GLU A 291 -45.53 -16.86 4.93
C GLU A 291 -44.44 -16.54 3.90
N HIS A 292 -43.64 -17.54 3.53
CA HIS A 292 -42.71 -17.40 2.43
C HIS A 292 -42.50 -18.65 1.58
N SER A 293 -42.69 -18.50 0.27
CA SER A 293 -42.47 -19.54 -0.74
C SER A 293 -41.02 -19.50 -1.24
N GLY A 294 -40.09 -20.05 -0.46
CA GLY A 294 -38.67 -20.12 -0.83
C GLY A 294 -37.98 -21.39 -0.28
N PRO A 295 -36.74 -21.67 -0.70
CA PRO A 295 -35.98 -22.82 -0.24
C PRO A 295 -35.40 -22.64 1.18
N VAL A 296 -35.40 -21.42 1.74
CA VAL A 296 -34.83 -21.12 3.06
C VAL A 296 -35.66 -21.78 4.16
N MET A 297 -34.97 -22.35 5.16
CA MET A 297 -35.59 -23.02 6.30
C MET A 297 -36.70 -22.18 6.97
N SER A 298 -37.87 -22.80 7.17
CA SER A 298 -39.04 -22.16 7.76
C SER A 298 -38.85 -21.79 9.23
N ALA A 299 -39.69 -20.90 9.76
CA ALA A 299 -39.74 -20.62 11.20
C ALA A 299 -40.08 -21.88 12.01
N VAL A 300 -40.98 -22.74 11.50
CA VAL A 300 -41.38 -24.00 12.16
C VAL A 300 -40.20 -24.98 12.26
N ASP A 301 -39.43 -25.13 11.18
CA ASP A 301 -38.22 -25.95 11.16
C ASP A 301 -37.13 -25.41 12.09
N GLY A 302 -36.94 -24.08 12.11
CA GLY A 302 -36.02 -23.43 13.04
C GLY A 302 -36.43 -23.65 14.51
N ASN A 303 -37.73 -23.66 14.81
CA ASN A 303 -38.25 -23.96 16.14
C ASN A 303 -37.99 -25.41 16.58
N LEU A 304 -37.98 -26.38 15.66
CA LEU A 304 -37.56 -27.75 15.98
C LEU A 304 -36.06 -27.85 16.34
N LEU A 305 -35.21 -27.02 15.73
CA LEU A 305 -33.78 -26.95 16.10
C LEU A 305 -33.57 -26.31 17.49
N LEU A 306 -34.38 -25.30 17.85
CA LEU A 306 -34.36 -24.69 19.20
C LEU A 306 -34.86 -25.66 20.28
N GLU A 307 -35.79 -26.55 19.96
CA GLU A 307 -36.26 -27.61 20.86
C GLU A 307 -35.20 -28.71 21.06
N GLU A 308 -34.47 -29.10 20.00
CA GLU A 308 -33.33 -30.03 20.11
C GLU A 308 -32.14 -29.42 20.87
N GLU A 309 -31.86 -28.12 20.69
CA GLU A 309 -30.89 -27.38 21.52
C GLU A 309 -31.27 -27.46 23.00
N ALA A 310 -32.52 -27.14 23.36
CA ALA A 310 -33.01 -27.24 24.74
C ALA A 310 -32.90 -28.68 25.29
N ARG A 311 -33.29 -29.69 24.50
CA ARG A 311 -33.20 -31.11 24.87
C ARG A 311 -31.76 -31.57 25.10
N THR A 312 -30.82 -31.15 24.26
CA THR A 312 -29.40 -31.51 24.38
C THR A 312 -28.73 -30.78 25.54
N LEU A 313 -29.09 -29.51 25.79
CA LEU A 313 -28.68 -28.76 26.99
C LEU A 313 -29.19 -29.38 28.29
N ALA A 314 -30.46 -29.80 28.36
CA ALA A 314 -31.03 -30.48 29.53
C ALA A 314 -30.37 -31.86 29.77
N THR A 315 -30.13 -32.62 28.70
CA THR A 315 -29.36 -33.88 28.77
C THR A 315 -27.96 -33.64 29.32
N LYS A 316 -27.29 -32.56 28.89
CA LYS A 316 -25.96 -32.18 29.40
C LYS A 316 -26.01 -31.76 30.88
N GLN A 317 -27.06 -31.07 31.31
CA GLN A 317 -27.29 -30.70 32.72
C GLN A 317 -27.38 -31.95 33.61
N GLN A 318 -28.15 -32.96 33.18
CA GLN A 318 -28.27 -34.23 33.90
C GLN A 318 -26.92 -34.94 34.04
N ASN A 319 -26.14 -35.01 32.95
CA ASN A 319 -24.80 -35.61 32.97
C ASN A 319 -23.82 -34.87 33.92
N LEU A 320 -24.03 -33.58 34.20
CA LEU A 320 -23.19 -32.81 35.14
C LEU A 320 -23.58 -33.07 36.61
N LEU A 321 -24.86 -33.34 36.91
CA LEU A 321 -25.31 -33.75 38.24
C LEU A 321 -24.68 -35.08 38.68
N GLU A 322 -24.41 -35.97 37.72
CA GLU A 322 -23.76 -37.27 37.97
C GLU A 322 -22.22 -37.18 38.02
N ALA A 323 -21.62 -36.20 37.34
CA ALA A 323 -20.17 -36.11 37.14
C ALA A 323 -19.44 -35.07 38.03
N VAL A 324 -20.16 -34.20 38.73
CA VAL A 324 -19.60 -33.11 39.57
C VAL A 324 -20.19 -33.21 40.99
N PRO A 325 -19.37 -33.16 42.06
CA PRO A 325 -19.87 -33.25 43.43
C PRO A 325 -20.71 -32.03 43.83
N ASP A 326 -21.83 -32.28 44.51
CA ASP A 326 -22.79 -31.26 44.98
C ASP A 326 -22.32 -30.51 46.25
N GLY A 327 -21.00 -30.25 46.38
CA GLY A 327 -20.40 -29.73 47.61
C GLY A 327 -19.26 -28.75 47.37
N GLY A 328 -19.26 -27.66 48.14
CA GLY A 328 -18.18 -26.67 48.15
C GLY A 328 -18.42 -25.45 47.25
N VAL A 329 -17.31 -24.87 46.76
CA VAL A 329 -17.31 -23.63 45.95
C VAL A 329 -17.64 -23.86 44.47
N PHE A 330 -17.58 -25.09 43.98
CA PHE A 330 -17.89 -25.46 42.59
C PHE A 330 -18.69 -26.76 42.56
N THR A 331 -19.92 -26.68 42.07
CA THR A 331 -20.96 -27.72 42.07
C THR A 331 -21.48 -27.95 40.64
N PRO A 332 -22.42 -28.90 40.38
CA PRO A 332 -23.08 -29.00 39.07
C PRO A 332 -23.68 -27.68 38.58
N THR A 333 -24.07 -26.78 39.48
CA THR A 333 -24.57 -25.42 39.17
C THR A 333 -23.54 -24.57 38.43
N GLU A 334 -22.31 -24.48 38.96
CA GLU A 334 -21.23 -23.71 38.34
C GLU A 334 -20.69 -24.41 37.09
N ALA A 335 -20.69 -25.74 37.09
CA ALA A 335 -20.34 -26.52 35.90
C ALA A 335 -21.34 -26.27 34.75
N TYR A 336 -22.64 -26.19 35.04
CA TYR A 336 -23.67 -25.90 34.03
C TYR A 336 -23.63 -24.44 33.55
N LEU A 337 -23.42 -23.47 34.45
CA LEU A 337 -23.12 -22.08 34.07
C LEU A 337 -21.94 -22.00 33.10
N THR A 338 -20.85 -22.72 33.41
CA THR A 338 -19.66 -22.75 32.56
C THR A 338 -19.99 -23.33 31.18
N VAL A 339 -20.71 -24.46 31.11
CA VAL A 339 -21.13 -25.08 29.85
C VAL A 339 -22.08 -24.18 29.05
N GLY A 340 -23.01 -23.49 29.71
CA GLY A 340 -23.89 -22.51 29.07
C GLY A 340 -23.11 -21.33 28.46
N PHE A 341 -22.11 -20.81 29.18
CA PHE A 341 -21.23 -19.76 28.64
C PHE A 341 -20.36 -20.26 27.49
N SER A 342 -19.79 -21.47 27.58
CA SER A 342 -19.06 -22.10 26.47
C SER A 342 -19.95 -22.34 25.24
N HIS A 343 -21.24 -22.69 25.44
CA HIS A 343 -22.22 -22.91 24.37
C HIS A 343 -22.60 -21.60 23.67
N LEU A 344 -22.98 -20.56 24.43
CA LEU A 344 -23.29 -19.23 23.89
C LEU A 344 -22.09 -18.63 23.12
N LYS A 345 -20.87 -18.86 23.61
CA LYS A 345 -19.62 -18.47 22.93
C LYS A 345 -19.39 -19.27 21.64
N ALA A 346 -19.72 -20.57 21.63
CA ALA A 346 -19.67 -21.40 20.42
C ALA A 346 -20.73 -20.96 19.38
N LEU A 347 -21.92 -20.60 19.82
CA LEU A 347 -23.01 -20.04 19.01
C LEU A 347 -22.60 -18.72 18.33
N VAL A 348 -22.01 -17.77 19.07
CA VAL A 348 -21.48 -16.52 18.49
C VAL A 348 -20.44 -16.79 17.40
N VAL A 349 -19.48 -17.69 17.67
CA VAL A 349 -18.46 -18.07 16.67
C VAL A 349 -19.13 -18.72 15.47
N HIS A 350 -20.09 -19.63 15.65
CA HIS A 350 -20.75 -20.33 14.56
C HIS A 350 -21.60 -19.40 13.69
N TRP A 351 -22.33 -18.46 14.30
CA TRP A 351 -23.08 -17.43 13.58
C TRP A 351 -22.15 -16.54 12.73
N ALA A 352 -20.97 -16.17 13.25
CA ALA A 352 -19.98 -15.44 12.47
C ALA A 352 -19.41 -16.28 11.30
N GLU A 353 -19.10 -17.57 11.53
CA GLU A 353 -18.70 -18.50 10.46
C GLU A 353 -19.80 -18.64 9.38
N VAL A 354 -21.08 -18.54 9.76
CA VAL A 354 -22.22 -18.53 8.83
C VAL A 354 -22.29 -17.28 7.97
N GLN A 355 -22.11 -16.07 8.54
CA GLN A 355 -22.11 -14.85 7.74
C GLN A 355 -20.92 -14.83 6.75
N ASP A 356 -19.74 -15.27 7.18
CA ASP A 356 -18.58 -15.48 6.31
C ASP A 356 -18.87 -16.52 5.20
N TYR A 357 -19.59 -17.61 5.49
CA TYR A 357 -19.99 -18.61 4.49
C TYR A 357 -20.94 -18.03 3.42
N ILE A 358 -21.87 -17.15 3.80
CA ILE A 358 -22.79 -16.48 2.85
C ILE A 358 -22.01 -15.57 1.88
N GLU A 359 -21.02 -14.81 2.36
CA GLU A 359 -20.14 -14.03 1.47
C GLU A 359 -19.25 -14.90 0.58
N ASN A 360 -18.65 -15.96 1.14
CA ASN A 360 -17.78 -16.85 0.36
C ASN A 360 -18.58 -17.61 -0.71
N MET A 361 -19.87 -17.89 -0.48
CA MET A 361 -20.78 -18.40 -1.51
C MET A 361 -21.00 -17.38 -2.63
N LEU A 362 -21.25 -16.10 -2.31
CA LEU A 362 -21.37 -15.03 -3.32
C LEU A 362 -20.09 -14.89 -4.15
N ARG A 363 -18.92 -14.96 -3.50
CA ARG A 363 -17.60 -14.94 -4.15
C ARG A 363 -17.40 -16.13 -5.08
N ALA A 364 -17.74 -17.34 -4.63
CA ALA A 364 -17.67 -18.54 -5.46
C ALA A 364 -18.61 -18.47 -6.67
N GLN A 365 -19.83 -17.95 -6.48
CA GLN A 365 -20.81 -17.75 -7.56
C GLN A 365 -20.33 -16.72 -8.60
N LEU A 366 -19.77 -15.58 -8.16
CA LEU A 366 -19.21 -14.56 -9.06
C LEU A 366 -18.02 -15.10 -9.87
N VAL A 367 -17.05 -15.74 -9.20
CA VAL A 367 -15.88 -16.35 -9.84
C VAL A 367 -16.28 -17.47 -10.82
N ALA A 368 -17.29 -18.27 -10.48
CA ALA A 368 -17.82 -19.30 -11.39
C ALA A 368 -18.55 -18.71 -12.61
N ALA A 369 -19.28 -17.60 -12.44
CA ALA A 369 -19.96 -16.93 -13.54
C ALA A 369 -19.00 -16.23 -14.52
N ILE A 370 -17.87 -15.71 -14.02
CA ILE A 370 -16.81 -15.08 -14.84
C ILE A 370 -15.84 -16.14 -15.40
N GLY A 371 -15.77 -17.32 -14.79
CA GLY A 371 -14.82 -18.40 -15.11
C GLY A 371 -13.41 -18.21 -14.53
N LYS A 372 -13.13 -17.04 -13.94
CA LYS A 372 -11.92 -16.75 -13.17
C LYS A 372 -12.16 -15.65 -12.15
N GLU A 373 -11.23 -15.48 -11.22
CA GLU A 373 -11.16 -14.27 -10.39
C GLU A 373 -10.58 -13.10 -11.21
N VAL A 374 -11.16 -11.91 -11.05
CA VAL A 374 -10.79 -10.71 -11.80
C VAL A 374 -9.65 -9.99 -11.08
N THR A 375 -8.51 -9.87 -11.76
CA THR A 375 -7.40 -9.04 -11.27
C THR A 375 -7.60 -7.56 -11.66
N PRO A 376 -6.95 -6.61 -10.98
CA PRO A 376 -6.93 -5.20 -11.40
C PRO A 376 -6.36 -4.97 -12.81
N ALA A 377 -5.42 -5.82 -13.26
CA ALA A 377 -4.93 -5.82 -14.64
C ALA A 377 -6.02 -6.27 -15.64
N ASP A 378 -6.80 -7.31 -15.31
CA ASP A 378 -7.96 -7.71 -16.10
C ASP A 378 -9.02 -6.62 -16.18
N PHE A 379 -9.21 -5.88 -15.08
CA PHE A 379 -10.09 -4.71 -15.03
C PHE A 379 -9.56 -3.58 -15.92
N ALA A 380 -8.25 -3.28 -15.90
CA ALA A 380 -7.63 -2.30 -16.79
C ALA A 380 -7.84 -2.64 -18.27
N ASP A 381 -7.59 -3.89 -18.66
CA ASP A 381 -7.78 -4.36 -20.04
C ASP A 381 -9.26 -4.40 -20.44
N TYR A 382 -10.17 -4.71 -19.52
CA TYR A 382 -11.61 -4.53 -19.73
C TYR A 382 -11.96 -3.06 -19.99
N MET A 383 -11.46 -2.12 -19.18
CA MET A 383 -11.72 -0.68 -19.38
C MET A 383 -11.15 -0.17 -20.71
N ARG A 384 -9.95 -0.59 -21.09
CA ARG A 384 -9.32 -0.32 -22.41
C ARG A 384 -10.18 -0.81 -23.59
N PHE A 385 -10.95 -1.88 -23.41
CA PHE A 385 -11.94 -2.36 -24.39
C PHE A 385 -13.28 -1.59 -24.30
N HIS A 386 -13.77 -1.33 -23.09
CA HIS A 386 -15.04 -0.65 -22.81
C HIS A 386 -15.07 0.79 -23.34
N TYR A 387 -13.96 1.54 -23.24
CA TYR A 387 -13.86 2.89 -23.80
C TYR A 387 -14.18 2.97 -25.29
N ARG A 388 -13.90 1.91 -26.06
CA ARG A 388 -14.22 1.80 -27.50
C ARG A 388 -15.72 1.65 -27.81
N LYS A 389 -16.53 1.36 -26.79
CA LYS A 389 -18.00 1.33 -26.85
C LYS A 389 -18.62 2.58 -26.22
N LEU A 390 -17.95 3.14 -25.21
CA LEU A 390 -18.39 4.33 -24.49
C LEU A 390 -18.22 5.62 -25.32
N PHE A 391 -16.99 5.94 -25.71
CA PHE A 391 -16.65 7.21 -26.36
C PHE A 391 -16.93 7.20 -27.87
N GLN A 392 -17.28 8.36 -28.41
CA GLN A 392 -17.23 8.59 -29.86
C GLN A 392 -15.78 8.57 -30.35
N GLU A 393 -15.57 8.24 -31.64
CA GLU A 393 -14.24 8.08 -32.22
C GLU A 393 -13.33 9.32 -32.06
N ALA A 394 -13.90 10.53 -32.12
CA ALA A 394 -13.18 11.79 -31.92
C ALA A 394 -12.70 12.07 -30.48
N TYR A 395 -13.23 11.34 -29.50
CA TYR A 395 -12.94 11.52 -28.06
C TYR A 395 -12.38 10.24 -27.40
N LEU A 396 -12.05 9.23 -28.20
CA LEU A 396 -11.57 7.95 -27.72
C LEU A 396 -10.16 8.08 -27.07
N PRO A 397 -9.95 7.60 -25.82
CA PRO A 397 -8.63 7.65 -25.18
C PRO A 397 -7.54 6.97 -26.00
N SER A 398 -6.53 7.74 -26.38
CA SER A 398 -5.43 7.36 -27.27
C SER A 398 -4.17 6.95 -26.50
N PRO A 399 -3.38 5.97 -26.97
CA PRO A 399 -2.07 5.66 -26.36
C PRO A 399 -1.15 6.87 -26.39
N PHE A 400 -0.50 7.21 -25.29
CA PHE A 400 0.51 8.26 -25.21
C PHE A 400 1.78 7.79 -25.94
N SER A 401 1.83 7.98 -27.26
CA SER A 401 2.95 7.62 -28.12
C SER A 401 3.02 8.54 -29.33
N PHE A 402 3.86 9.57 -29.23
CA PHE A 402 3.95 10.66 -30.19
C PHE A 402 5.19 10.53 -31.06
N ALA A 403 4.97 10.45 -32.37
CA ALA A 403 6.02 10.31 -33.36
C ALA A 403 6.57 11.69 -33.78
N VAL A 404 7.73 12.04 -33.22
CA VAL A 404 8.45 13.31 -33.41
C VAL A 404 8.79 13.48 -34.88
N ARG A 405 8.25 14.52 -35.55
CA ARG A 405 8.43 14.78 -36.98
C ARG A 405 8.33 16.27 -37.30
N ARG A 406 9.04 16.74 -38.33
CA ARG A 406 9.05 18.14 -38.76
C ARG A 406 7.74 18.59 -39.40
N SER A 407 7.15 17.71 -40.21
CA SER A 407 5.87 17.94 -40.86
C SER A 407 5.22 16.59 -41.21
N THR A 408 3.96 16.63 -41.63
CA THR A 408 3.20 15.44 -42.07
C THR A 408 3.82 14.72 -43.28
N LEU A 409 4.63 15.42 -44.08
CA LEU A 409 5.34 14.88 -45.24
C LEU A 409 6.62 14.09 -44.86
N HIS A 410 7.11 14.25 -43.63
CA HIS A 410 8.38 13.66 -43.19
C HIS A 410 8.20 12.38 -42.36
N GLY A 411 9.12 11.43 -42.57
CA GLY A 411 9.28 10.30 -41.66
C GLY A 411 9.70 10.77 -40.25
N PRO A 412 9.24 10.11 -39.18
CA PRO A 412 9.50 10.58 -37.82
C PRO A 412 10.97 10.35 -37.42
N GLU A 413 11.55 11.38 -36.81
CA GLU A 413 12.92 11.41 -36.27
C GLU A 413 13.01 10.64 -34.93
N GLY A 414 11.87 10.41 -34.26
CA GLY A 414 11.78 9.59 -33.05
C GLY A 414 10.36 9.32 -32.56
N THR A 415 10.25 8.79 -31.34
CA THR A 415 8.99 8.61 -30.61
C THR A 415 9.18 8.95 -29.13
N VAL A 416 8.19 9.62 -28.54
CA VAL A 416 8.08 9.85 -27.09
C VAL A 416 6.80 9.19 -26.57
N SER A 417 6.92 8.32 -25.57
CA SER A 417 5.81 7.55 -25.00
C SER A 417 5.87 7.51 -23.47
N ILE A 418 4.72 7.40 -22.81
CA ILE A 418 4.65 7.08 -21.37
C ILE A 418 4.20 5.64 -21.26
N GLU A 419 5.09 4.77 -20.79
CA GLU A 419 4.94 3.31 -20.79
C GLU A 419 4.79 2.74 -19.39
N GLU A 420 3.86 1.80 -19.24
CA GLU A 420 3.65 1.03 -18.02
C GLU A 420 4.65 -0.12 -17.93
N GLN A 421 5.32 -0.30 -16.78
CA GLN A 421 6.38 -1.30 -16.60
C GLN A 421 5.86 -2.73 -16.30
N GLU A 422 4.55 -2.92 -16.16
CA GLU A 422 3.97 -4.21 -15.76
C GLU A 422 3.83 -5.15 -16.97
N GLY A 423 4.71 -6.16 -17.07
CA GLY A 423 4.68 -7.16 -18.13
C GLY A 423 5.28 -6.65 -19.45
N ILE A 424 4.45 -6.50 -20.49
CA ILE A 424 4.88 -5.95 -21.78
C ILE A 424 4.74 -4.44 -21.72
N LYS A 425 5.86 -3.71 -21.83
CA LYS A 425 5.86 -2.24 -21.88
C LYS A 425 4.91 -1.76 -22.98
N THR A 426 3.84 -1.10 -22.56
CA THR A 426 2.79 -0.58 -23.44
C THR A 426 2.48 0.87 -23.07
N PRO A 427 2.19 1.75 -24.05
CA PRO A 427 1.90 3.14 -23.74
C PRO A 427 0.54 3.30 -23.07
N VAL A 428 0.47 4.12 -22.01
CA VAL A 428 -0.78 4.39 -21.28
C VAL A 428 -1.83 5.06 -22.17
N LEU A 429 -3.11 4.77 -21.97
CA LEU A 429 -4.18 5.52 -22.64
C LEU A 429 -4.39 6.88 -21.96
N SER A 430 -4.51 7.94 -22.75
CA SER A 430 -4.82 9.29 -22.29
C SER A 430 -5.94 9.91 -23.13
N MET A 431 -6.82 10.67 -22.47
CA MET A 431 -7.75 11.57 -23.14
C MET A 431 -6.95 12.77 -23.62
N CYS A 432 -6.93 13.03 -24.93
CA CYS A 432 -6.00 13.96 -25.57
C CYS A 432 -6.74 15.07 -26.30
N SER A 433 -6.48 16.33 -25.94
CA SER A 433 -6.95 17.51 -26.69
C SER A 433 -5.75 18.27 -27.25
N THR A 434 -5.68 18.41 -28.57
CA THR A 434 -4.65 19.22 -29.25
C THR A 434 -5.11 20.67 -29.43
N GLY A 435 -4.19 21.61 -29.21
CA GLY A 435 -4.33 23.04 -29.50
C GLY A 435 -3.00 23.62 -29.98
N GLN A 436 -2.90 24.94 -30.05
CA GLN A 436 -1.64 25.65 -30.33
C GLN A 436 -1.17 26.37 -29.06
N THR A 437 0.15 26.51 -28.91
CA THR A 437 0.73 27.25 -27.78
C THR A 437 0.54 28.75 -27.99
N SER A 438 0.49 29.49 -26.87
CA SER A 438 0.97 30.87 -26.83
C SER A 438 2.48 30.93 -27.14
N HIS A 439 3.10 32.11 -27.12
CA HIS A 439 4.55 32.18 -26.95
C HIS A 439 4.90 31.81 -25.51
N MET A 440 5.39 30.60 -25.30
CA MET A 440 5.92 30.15 -24.02
C MET A 440 7.43 30.37 -23.92
N SER A 441 7.96 30.36 -22.71
CA SER A 441 9.37 30.59 -22.43
C SER A 441 9.91 29.70 -21.30
N PHE A 442 11.23 29.52 -21.28
CA PHE A 442 11.96 28.91 -20.17
C PHE A 442 13.36 29.50 -20.04
N ALA A 443 13.88 29.52 -18.81
CA ALA A 443 15.25 29.95 -18.54
C ALA A 443 16.27 28.84 -18.85
N LEU A 444 17.33 29.19 -19.57
CA LEU A 444 18.54 28.36 -19.67
C LEU A 444 19.49 28.64 -18.49
N ASN A 445 19.59 29.90 -18.09
CA ASN A 445 20.41 30.38 -16.98
C ASN A 445 19.79 31.67 -16.40
N ALA A 446 20.47 32.34 -15.47
CA ALA A 446 19.93 33.52 -14.78
C ALA A 446 19.72 34.77 -15.68
N SER A 447 20.28 34.80 -16.88
CA SER A 447 20.18 35.91 -17.84
C SER A 447 19.48 35.55 -19.16
N THR A 448 19.50 34.27 -19.56
CA THR A 448 19.01 33.82 -20.87
C THR A 448 17.66 33.10 -20.76
N ASN A 449 16.63 33.67 -21.36
CA ASN A 449 15.34 33.03 -21.59
C ASN A 449 15.18 32.65 -23.06
N VAL A 450 14.80 31.39 -23.33
CA VAL A 450 14.42 30.92 -24.67
C VAL A 450 12.90 30.99 -24.78
N SER A 451 12.40 31.49 -25.91
CA SER A 451 10.98 31.40 -26.26
C SER A 451 10.72 30.30 -27.29
N PHE A 452 9.56 29.66 -27.21
CA PHE A 452 9.12 28.60 -28.11
C PHE A 452 7.63 28.71 -28.45
N ALA A 453 7.25 28.15 -29.60
CA ALA A 453 5.85 28.01 -29.99
C ALA A 453 5.64 26.73 -30.85
N GLY A 454 4.42 26.20 -30.83
CA GLY A 454 4.03 25.00 -31.61
C GLY A 454 2.69 24.40 -31.19
N GLU A 455 2.58 23.07 -31.24
CA GLU A 455 1.37 22.33 -30.83
C GLU A 455 1.39 22.04 -29.31
N VAL A 456 0.25 22.25 -28.64
CA VAL A 456 -0.01 21.75 -27.28
C VAL A 456 -0.86 20.49 -27.39
N HIS A 457 -0.48 19.43 -26.70
CA HIS A 457 -1.33 18.28 -26.42
C HIS A 457 -1.60 18.24 -24.92
N LEU A 458 -2.86 18.46 -24.52
CA LEU A 458 -3.33 18.29 -23.15
C LEU A 458 -3.80 16.85 -22.96
N HIS A 459 -3.17 16.15 -22.02
CA HIS A 459 -3.43 14.76 -21.69
C HIS A 459 -4.03 14.67 -20.29
N ALA A 460 -5.20 14.03 -20.17
CA ALA A 460 -5.63 13.45 -18.90
C ALA A 460 -5.32 11.95 -18.89
N TRP A 461 -4.66 11.49 -17.83
CA TRP A 461 -4.49 10.07 -17.52
C TRP A 461 -5.21 9.72 -16.22
N LEU A 462 -6.08 8.71 -16.29
CA LEU A 462 -6.76 8.15 -15.12
C LEU A 462 -6.12 6.83 -14.74
N ALA A 463 -5.52 6.79 -13.55
CA ALA A 463 -5.17 5.55 -12.86
C ALA A 463 -6.36 5.02 -12.06
N HIS A 464 -6.38 3.72 -11.79
CA HIS A 464 -7.21 3.12 -10.76
C HIS A 464 -6.34 2.28 -9.83
N GLN A 465 -6.60 2.31 -8.53
CA GLN A 465 -5.87 1.55 -7.53
C GLN A 465 -6.84 0.85 -6.59
N PHE A 466 -6.73 -0.48 -6.50
CA PHE A 466 -7.48 -1.29 -5.54
C PHE A 466 -6.63 -1.58 -4.30
N SER A 467 -7.29 -1.99 -3.22
CA SER A 467 -6.64 -2.26 -1.94
C SER A 467 -5.66 -3.43 -2.04
N GLY A 468 -4.48 -3.26 -1.43
CA GLY A 468 -3.37 -4.21 -1.50
C GLY A 468 -2.43 -4.03 -2.70
N GLU A 469 -2.71 -3.11 -3.63
CA GLU A 469 -1.85 -2.88 -4.80
C GLU A 469 -0.74 -1.85 -4.59
N THR A 470 0.46 -2.16 -5.11
CA THR A 470 1.43 -1.12 -5.46
C THR A 470 0.96 -0.48 -6.78
N GLY A 471 0.59 0.81 -6.75
CA GLY A 471 0.06 1.51 -7.92
C GLY A 471 0.98 1.54 -9.15
N ALA A 472 0.41 1.95 -10.29
CA ALA A 472 1.01 1.85 -11.62
C ALA A 472 2.45 2.42 -11.70
N LYS A 473 3.37 1.63 -12.26
CA LYS A 473 4.79 1.97 -12.41
C LYS A 473 5.03 2.49 -13.82
N LEU A 474 5.18 3.80 -13.98
CA LEU A 474 5.34 4.42 -15.29
C LEU A 474 6.79 4.80 -15.60
N SER A 475 7.11 4.86 -16.89
CA SER A 475 8.33 5.46 -17.44
C SER A 475 7.99 6.38 -18.60
N LEU A 476 8.54 7.60 -18.63
CA LEU A 476 8.66 8.38 -19.86
C LEU A 476 9.82 7.80 -20.68
N VAL A 477 9.54 7.33 -21.89
CA VAL A 477 10.51 6.72 -22.80
C VAL A 477 10.62 7.53 -24.09
N SER A 478 11.84 7.95 -24.42
CA SER A 478 12.14 8.72 -25.63
C SER A 478 13.14 7.94 -26.49
N ARG A 479 12.78 7.67 -27.74
CA ARG A 479 13.57 6.85 -28.67
C ARG A 479 13.87 7.61 -29.95
N ALA A 480 15.14 7.79 -30.29
CA ALA A 480 15.56 8.33 -31.57
C ALA A 480 15.60 7.25 -32.66
N ARG A 481 15.40 7.67 -33.92
CA ARG A 481 15.79 6.84 -35.08
C ARG A 481 17.28 7.00 -35.38
N GLN A 482 17.78 6.18 -36.30
CA GLN A 482 19.13 6.32 -36.84
C GLN A 482 19.29 7.71 -37.50
N PHE A 483 20.45 8.35 -37.33
CA PHE A 483 20.77 9.67 -37.93
C PHE A 483 19.78 10.80 -37.60
N SER A 484 19.05 10.65 -36.50
CA SER A 484 18.01 11.57 -36.03
C SER A 484 18.37 12.06 -34.63
N SER A 485 17.99 13.29 -34.28
CA SER A 485 18.32 13.91 -32.99
C SER A 485 17.28 14.96 -32.60
N PHE A 486 16.85 14.91 -31.33
CA PHE A 486 15.95 15.89 -30.73
C PHE A 486 16.26 16.04 -29.23
N ILE A 487 15.83 17.16 -28.66
CA ILE A 487 15.95 17.43 -27.22
C ILE A 487 14.60 17.15 -26.57
N VAL A 488 14.61 16.51 -25.40
CA VAL A 488 13.44 16.37 -24.54
C VAL A 488 13.69 17.15 -23.26
N LEU A 489 12.82 18.12 -22.98
CA LEU A 489 12.73 18.83 -21.70
C LEU A 489 11.61 18.22 -20.88
N VAL A 490 11.81 18.10 -19.57
CA VAL A 490 10.81 17.61 -18.61
C VAL A 490 10.79 18.55 -17.41
N GLY A 491 9.60 19.00 -17.02
CA GLY A 491 9.44 20.08 -16.04
C GLY A 491 8.00 20.32 -15.60
N ARG A 492 7.73 21.52 -15.10
CA ARG A 492 6.41 21.97 -14.66
C ARG A 492 5.96 23.22 -15.41
N VAL A 493 4.67 23.34 -15.68
CA VAL A 493 4.07 24.57 -16.24
C VAL A 493 3.74 25.50 -15.08
N THR A 494 4.39 26.67 -15.02
CA THR A 494 4.28 27.60 -13.86
C THR A 494 3.42 28.83 -14.16
N SER A 495 3.18 29.14 -15.43
CA SER A 495 2.19 30.14 -15.87
C SER A 495 1.81 29.87 -17.34
N ALA A 496 0.79 30.58 -17.84
CA ALA A 496 0.35 30.50 -19.24
C ALA A 496 1.45 30.81 -20.30
N THR A 497 2.59 31.36 -19.88
CA THR A 497 3.74 31.71 -20.74
C THR A 497 5.08 31.18 -20.24
N SER A 498 5.13 30.33 -19.21
CA SER A 498 6.39 29.86 -18.59
C SER A 498 6.38 28.37 -18.22
N LEU A 499 7.48 27.70 -18.57
CA LEU A 499 7.84 26.35 -18.19
C LEU A 499 9.10 26.38 -17.32
N GLU A 500 9.10 25.63 -16.22
CA GLU A 500 10.31 25.37 -15.41
C GLU A 500 10.90 23.99 -15.77
N PRO A 501 11.95 23.91 -16.62
CA PRO A 501 12.57 22.64 -17.01
C PRO A 501 13.43 22.09 -15.87
N SER A 502 12.87 21.17 -15.08
CA SER A 502 13.61 20.40 -14.08
C SER A 502 14.77 19.63 -14.73
N TYR A 503 14.53 19.05 -15.90
CA TYR A 503 15.44 18.13 -16.59
C TYR A 503 15.47 18.36 -18.11
N ALA A 504 16.59 18.00 -18.74
CA ALA A 504 16.77 17.99 -20.17
C ALA A 504 17.69 16.84 -20.60
N ALA A 505 17.50 16.33 -21.81
CA ALA A 505 18.40 15.34 -22.39
C ALA A 505 18.40 15.40 -23.93
N LEU A 506 19.56 15.13 -24.53
CA LEU A 506 19.73 14.93 -25.97
C LEU A 506 19.52 13.44 -26.31
N VAL A 507 18.56 13.16 -27.18
CA VAL A 507 18.23 11.80 -27.64
C VAL A 507 18.57 11.71 -29.13
N GLN A 508 19.55 10.87 -29.49
CA GLN A 508 20.07 10.83 -30.86
C GLN A 508 20.48 9.43 -31.34
N ASN A 509 20.54 9.20 -32.66
CA ASN A 509 21.22 8.04 -33.27
C ASN A 509 20.87 6.65 -32.69
N LYS A 510 19.56 6.34 -32.53
CA LYS A 510 19.03 5.14 -31.84
C LYS A 510 19.17 5.11 -30.31
N ASP A 511 19.46 6.24 -29.67
CA ASP A 511 19.33 6.35 -28.21
C ASP A 511 17.90 6.01 -27.78
N GLU A 512 17.78 5.22 -26.71
CA GLU A 512 16.57 4.95 -25.96
C GLU A 512 16.81 5.45 -24.52
N LEU A 513 16.15 6.56 -24.17
CA LEU A 513 16.18 7.18 -22.85
C LEU A 513 14.91 6.80 -22.09
N GLU A 514 15.06 6.22 -20.91
CA GLU A 514 13.97 5.83 -20.02
C GLU A 514 14.09 6.55 -18.66
N ILE A 515 13.10 7.38 -18.36
CA ILE A 515 12.95 8.16 -17.13
C ILE A 515 11.78 7.56 -16.34
N PRO A 516 11.99 6.89 -15.19
CA PRO A 516 10.91 6.46 -14.31
C PRO A 516 10.08 7.66 -13.85
N LEU A 517 8.78 7.45 -13.60
CA LEU A 517 7.87 8.47 -13.09
C LEU A 517 7.32 8.03 -11.73
N ASP A 518 7.69 8.78 -10.69
CA ASP A 518 7.17 8.63 -9.34
C ASP A 518 5.81 9.34 -9.24
N LEU A 519 4.80 8.67 -8.65
CA LEU A 519 3.43 9.16 -8.54
C LEU A 519 3.07 9.41 -7.07
N SER A 520 2.42 10.53 -6.78
CA SER A 520 1.91 10.84 -5.44
C SER A 520 0.52 11.49 -5.51
N THR A 521 -0.41 11.02 -4.67
CA THR A 521 -1.81 11.46 -4.66
C THR A 521 -2.04 12.59 -3.66
N ILE A 522 -2.89 13.54 -4.05
CA ILE A 522 -3.40 14.63 -3.22
C ILE A 522 -4.73 14.16 -2.59
N PRO A 523 -5.08 14.55 -1.34
CA PRO A 523 -6.42 14.31 -0.78
C PRO A 523 -7.53 14.86 -1.68
N THR A 524 -8.68 14.19 -1.72
CA THR A 524 -9.84 14.64 -2.51
C THR A 524 -10.39 15.98 -1.97
N PRO A 525 -11.15 16.75 -2.78
CA PRO A 525 -11.68 18.04 -2.35
C PRO A 525 -12.47 17.97 -1.04
N LYS A 526 -13.29 16.92 -0.90
CA LYS A 526 -14.15 16.67 0.26
C LYS A 526 -13.34 16.30 1.51
N GLU A 527 -12.44 15.31 1.42
CA GLU A 527 -11.57 14.96 2.56
C GLU A 527 -10.76 16.15 3.06
N PHE A 528 -10.28 16.99 2.13
CA PHE A 528 -9.57 18.21 2.48
C PHE A 528 -10.48 19.24 3.18
N LYS A 529 -11.70 19.45 2.67
CA LYS A 529 -12.72 20.33 3.24
C LYS A 529 -13.12 19.90 4.66
N ASP A 530 -13.42 18.61 4.84
CA ASP A 530 -13.77 17.98 6.11
C ASP A 530 -12.60 18.09 7.11
N ALA A 531 -11.35 17.89 6.65
CA ALA A 531 -10.16 18.02 7.49
C ALA A 531 -9.88 19.47 7.96
N ILE A 532 -10.19 20.48 7.15
CA ILE A 532 -9.97 21.90 7.52
C ILE A 532 -11.16 22.54 8.26
N GLU A 533 -12.34 21.92 8.29
CA GLU A 533 -13.55 22.49 8.93
C GLU A 533 -13.32 22.83 10.42
N SER A 534 -12.53 22.00 11.12
CA SER A 534 -12.17 22.19 12.53
C SER A 534 -11.06 23.21 12.80
N LEU A 535 -10.43 23.77 11.75
CA LEU A 535 -9.28 24.68 11.87
C LEU A 535 -9.72 26.15 11.91
N SER A 536 -8.88 27.01 12.49
CA SER A 536 -9.14 28.47 12.53
C SER A 536 -9.12 29.10 11.13
N PRO A 537 -9.75 30.26 10.89
CA PRO A 537 -9.80 30.87 9.55
C PRO A 537 -8.42 31.10 8.92
N GLU A 538 -7.42 31.51 9.70
CA GLU A 538 -6.02 31.66 9.24
C GLU A 538 -5.39 30.32 8.85
N GLN A 539 -5.62 29.26 9.64
CA GLN A 539 -5.14 27.91 9.34
C GLN A 539 -5.84 27.35 8.09
N GLN A 540 -7.13 27.62 7.90
CA GLN A 540 -7.85 27.27 6.67
C GLN A 540 -7.30 28.03 5.47
N GLY A 541 -6.99 29.32 5.61
CA GLY A 541 -6.37 30.14 4.55
C GLY A 541 -5.01 29.57 4.12
N PHE A 542 -4.14 29.30 5.10
CA PHE A 542 -2.85 28.65 4.88
C PHE A 542 -2.99 27.27 4.20
N ALA A 543 -3.89 26.42 4.68
CA ALA A 543 -4.12 25.10 4.09
C ALA A 543 -4.65 25.19 2.64
N LYS A 544 -5.57 26.12 2.36
CA LYS A 544 -6.12 26.36 1.00
C LYS A 544 -5.03 26.82 0.03
N ALA A 545 -4.15 27.71 0.46
CA ALA A 545 -2.98 28.12 -0.33
C ALA A 545 -2.01 26.95 -0.61
N PHE A 546 -1.76 26.10 0.39
CA PHE A 546 -0.94 24.90 0.20
C PHE A 546 -1.58 23.87 -0.75
N ARG A 547 -2.91 23.70 -0.74
CA ARG A 547 -3.62 22.87 -1.72
C ARG A 547 -3.48 23.44 -3.14
N ALA A 548 -3.63 24.75 -3.33
CA ALA A 548 -3.48 25.38 -4.64
C ALA A 548 -2.09 25.09 -5.26
N MET A 549 -1.02 25.30 -4.48
CA MET A 549 0.36 24.98 -4.88
C MET A 549 0.57 23.49 -5.19
N GLN A 550 -0.10 22.57 -4.47
CA GLN A 550 -0.08 21.14 -4.77
C GLN A 550 -0.81 20.80 -6.08
N LEU A 551 -1.95 21.44 -6.37
CA LEU A 551 -2.71 21.27 -7.62
C LEU A 551 -1.92 21.81 -8.82
N GLU A 552 -1.30 22.99 -8.70
CA GLU A 552 -0.37 23.54 -9.70
C GLU A 552 0.78 22.56 -9.99
N SER A 553 1.31 21.90 -8.95
CA SER A 553 2.35 20.88 -9.08
C SER A 553 1.93 19.61 -9.85
N THR A 554 0.64 19.43 -10.19
CA THR A 554 0.18 18.32 -11.07
C THR A 554 0.42 18.57 -12.56
N LEU A 555 0.77 19.79 -12.98
CA LEU A 555 1.01 20.15 -14.38
C LEU A 555 2.38 19.65 -14.87
N PHE A 556 2.44 18.36 -15.19
CA PHE A 556 3.65 17.72 -15.70
C PHE A 556 3.87 18.08 -17.18
N GLY A 557 4.91 18.87 -17.46
CA GLY A 557 5.24 19.36 -18.80
C GLY A 557 6.38 18.58 -19.43
N ILE A 558 6.17 18.11 -20.66
CA ILE A 558 7.22 17.55 -21.54
C ILE A 558 7.27 18.41 -22.81
N VAL A 559 8.43 18.93 -23.17
CA VAL A 559 8.62 19.67 -24.44
C VAL A 559 9.65 18.95 -25.30
N VAL A 560 9.30 18.71 -26.57
CA VAL A 560 10.15 18.05 -27.55
C VAL A 560 10.59 19.07 -28.59
N ILE A 561 11.91 19.30 -28.71
CA ILE A 561 12.49 20.34 -29.56
C ILE A 561 13.29 19.68 -30.69
N GLN A 562 12.98 20.06 -31.93
CA GLN A 562 13.59 19.45 -33.12
C GLN A 562 14.83 20.23 -33.56
N ILE A 563 15.98 19.56 -33.59
CA ILE A 563 17.28 20.23 -33.76
C ILE A 563 17.51 20.69 -35.20
N LYS A 564 17.20 19.85 -36.20
CA LYS A 564 17.53 20.15 -37.60
C LYS A 564 16.80 21.37 -38.18
N PRO A 565 15.49 21.58 -37.98
CA PRO A 565 14.82 22.82 -38.41
C PRO A 565 15.40 24.07 -37.74
N GLN A 566 15.81 23.97 -36.47
CA GLN A 566 16.42 25.09 -35.77
C GLN A 566 17.83 25.39 -36.28
N LEU A 567 18.63 24.36 -36.61
CA LEU A 567 19.92 24.51 -37.27
C LEU A 567 19.79 25.11 -38.68
N GLU A 568 18.79 24.70 -39.46
CA GLU A 568 18.52 25.28 -40.79
C GLU A 568 18.31 26.80 -40.67
N LYS A 569 17.50 27.25 -39.69
CA LYS A 569 17.24 28.67 -39.41
C LYS A 569 18.45 29.42 -38.83
N LEU A 570 19.17 28.81 -37.88
CA LEU A 570 20.38 29.36 -37.25
C LEU A 570 21.47 29.70 -38.29
N LEU A 571 21.57 28.87 -39.33
CA LEU A 571 22.62 28.93 -40.35
C LEU A 571 22.19 29.70 -41.61
N ASN A 572 21.01 30.34 -41.62
CA ASN A 572 20.41 31.03 -42.77
C ASN A 572 20.21 30.13 -44.02
N LEU A 573 19.98 28.83 -43.79
CA LEU A 573 19.67 27.83 -44.81
C LEU A 573 18.15 27.73 -45.05
N PRO A 574 17.70 27.43 -46.27
CA PRO A 574 16.30 27.06 -46.52
C PRO A 574 15.88 25.80 -45.76
N ASP A 575 14.60 25.70 -45.42
CA ASP A 575 14.02 24.52 -44.76
C ASP A 575 14.36 23.21 -45.51
N ASP A 576 14.56 22.12 -44.77
CA ASP A 576 14.95 20.78 -45.22
C ASP A 576 16.35 20.65 -45.87
N SER A 577 17.14 21.72 -45.92
CA SER A 577 18.52 21.68 -46.47
C SER A 577 19.44 20.68 -45.75
N LEU A 578 19.23 20.40 -44.46
CA LEU A 578 20.04 19.44 -43.68
C LEU A 578 19.47 18.02 -43.71
N THR A 579 18.29 17.78 -44.30
CA THR A 579 17.62 16.47 -44.29
C THR A 579 18.42 15.34 -44.97
N LYS A 580 19.28 15.68 -45.94
CA LYS A 580 20.23 14.72 -46.57
C LYS A 580 21.63 14.74 -45.95
N GLU A 581 21.93 15.73 -45.10
CA GLU A 581 23.30 16.09 -44.69
C GLU A 581 23.63 15.59 -43.29
N ILE A 582 23.60 14.26 -43.15
CA ILE A 582 23.78 13.54 -41.88
C ILE A 582 25.11 13.89 -41.22
N LYS A 583 26.24 13.79 -41.96
CA LYS A 583 27.56 14.11 -41.39
C LYS A 583 27.64 15.57 -40.95
N LEU A 584 27.20 16.52 -41.80
CA LEU A 584 27.20 17.94 -41.45
C LEU A 584 26.42 18.23 -40.16
N THR A 585 25.27 17.58 -39.98
CA THR A 585 24.47 17.69 -38.74
C THR A 585 25.23 17.16 -37.52
N GLN A 586 25.90 16.00 -37.65
CA GLN A 586 26.69 15.40 -36.56
C GLN A 586 27.92 16.24 -36.22
N ASP A 587 28.65 16.72 -37.23
CA ASP A 587 29.80 17.63 -37.07
C ASP A 587 29.36 18.92 -36.35
N LEU A 588 28.27 19.58 -36.82
CA LEU A 588 27.70 20.78 -36.19
C LEU A 588 27.34 20.56 -34.72
N MET A 589 26.59 19.51 -34.39
CA MET A 589 26.25 19.20 -32.99
C MET A 589 27.50 18.96 -32.13
N GLN A 590 28.55 18.33 -32.70
CA GLN A 590 29.81 18.14 -32.00
C GLN A 590 30.56 19.47 -31.77
N LEU A 591 30.60 20.38 -32.75
CA LEU A 591 31.22 21.70 -32.62
C LEU A 591 30.51 22.57 -31.56
N PHE A 592 29.18 22.51 -31.47
CA PHE A 592 28.44 23.23 -30.43
C PHE A 592 28.61 22.60 -29.04
N ILE A 593 28.33 21.30 -28.87
CA ILE A 593 28.32 20.66 -27.54
C ILE A 593 29.73 20.49 -26.96
N LYS A 594 30.72 20.10 -27.78
CA LYS A 594 32.06 19.72 -27.28
C LYS A 594 33.09 20.85 -27.37
N TYR A 595 32.89 21.79 -28.30
CA TYR A 595 33.86 22.86 -28.57
C TYR A 595 33.29 24.26 -28.32
N GLN A 596 32.00 24.38 -27.99
CA GLN A 596 31.31 25.65 -27.66
C GLN A 596 31.58 26.77 -28.69
N ILE A 597 31.69 26.40 -29.97
CA ILE A 597 32.01 27.34 -31.06
C ILE A 597 30.80 28.24 -31.36
N PRO A 598 30.95 29.58 -31.35
CA PRO A 598 29.87 30.50 -31.67
C PRO A 598 29.23 30.22 -33.05
N SER A 599 27.89 30.13 -33.07
CA SER A 599 27.13 29.75 -34.27
C SER A 599 27.23 30.77 -35.41
N ASP A 600 27.55 32.02 -35.14
CA ASP A 600 27.79 33.04 -36.16
C ASP A 600 28.95 32.68 -37.11
N LEU A 601 30.04 32.10 -36.58
CA LEU A 601 31.22 31.70 -37.37
C LEU A 601 30.94 30.58 -38.39
N LEU A 602 29.87 29.82 -38.17
CA LEU A 602 29.43 28.71 -39.01
C LEU A 602 28.19 29.05 -39.86
N SER A 603 27.56 30.21 -39.60
CA SER A 603 26.37 30.67 -40.31
C SER A 603 26.71 31.19 -41.71
N PHE A 604 25.75 31.07 -42.64
CA PHE A 604 25.87 31.70 -43.96
C PHE A 604 25.54 33.20 -43.86
N SER A 605 26.48 34.06 -44.24
CA SER A 605 26.27 35.49 -44.47
C SER A 605 26.36 35.83 -45.96
N GLU A 606 25.65 36.88 -46.39
CA GLU A 606 25.60 37.28 -47.80
C GLU A 606 26.90 37.96 -48.27
N ASP A 607 27.73 38.44 -47.33
CA ASP A 607 29.09 38.98 -47.58
C ASP A 607 30.06 37.94 -48.16
N LEU A 608 29.71 36.65 -48.10
CA LEU A 608 30.47 35.54 -48.72
C LEU A 608 30.19 35.38 -50.22
N LEU A 609 29.31 36.19 -50.81
CA LEU A 609 28.95 36.18 -52.22
C LEU A 609 29.61 37.33 -52.99
N GLN A 610 29.75 37.18 -54.31
CA GLN A 610 30.14 38.29 -55.16
C GLN A 610 28.96 39.26 -55.34
N PRO A 611 29.19 40.60 -55.43
CA PRO A 611 28.11 41.56 -55.57
C PRO A 611 27.19 41.26 -56.78
N ARG A 612 25.89 41.06 -56.51
CA ARG A 612 24.80 40.63 -57.43
C ARG A 612 24.64 39.12 -57.67
N GLU A 613 25.38 38.26 -56.98
CA GLU A 613 25.14 36.81 -57.04
C GLU A 613 24.02 36.38 -56.06
N VAL A 614 23.08 35.54 -56.51
CA VAL A 614 22.00 34.99 -55.66
C VAL A 614 22.30 33.52 -55.37
N ALA A 615 22.63 33.20 -54.12
CA ALA A 615 23.04 31.84 -53.74
C ALA A 615 21.88 30.83 -53.82
N SER A 616 22.07 29.77 -54.61
CA SER A 616 21.19 28.60 -54.58
C SER A 616 21.28 27.87 -53.23
N PRO A 617 20.23 27.10 -52.83
CA PRO A 617 20.25 26.34 -51.56
C PRO A 617 21.48 25.42 -51.43
N GLU A 618 21.81 24.71 -52.52
CA GLU A 618 22.97 23.83 -52.59
C GLU A 618 24.30 24.60 -52.39
N ARG A 619 24.39 25.83 -52.92
CA ARG A 619 25.58 26.67 -52.76
C ARG A 619 25.74 27.17 -51.32
N LYS A 620 24.64 27.54 -50.64
CA LYS A 620 24.67 27.89 -49.21
C LYS A 620 25.17 26.71 -48.37
N VAL A 621 24.64 25.50 -48.59
CA VAL A 621 25.09 24.28 -47.89
C VAL A 621 26.56 23.97 -48.16
N GLN A 622 27.07 24.17 -49.38
CA GLN A 622 28.49 24.00 -49.70
C GLN A 622 29.41 24.95 -48.93
N LEU A 623 29.00 26.21 -48.73
CA LEU A 623 29.79 27.20 -47.99
C LEU A 623 29.88 26.86 -46.50
N VAL A 624 28.74 26.53 -45.87
CA VAL A 624 28.67 26.06 -44.48
C VAL A 624 29.50 24.77 -44.28
N LYS A 625 29.45 23.81 -45.23
CA LYS A 625 30.34 22.64 -45.24
C LYS A 625 31.83 23.02 -45.27
N GLY A 626 32.19 24.07 -46.01
CA GLY A 626 33.56 24.59 -46.06
C GLY A 626 34.02 25.15 -44.71
N GLN A 627 33.19 25.99 -44.07
CA GLN A 627 33.46 26.56 -42.73
C GLN A 627 33.59 25.45 -41.68
N VAL A 628 32.61 24.53 -41.62
CA VAL A 628 32.61 23.40 -40.67
C VAL A 628 33.83 22.49 -40.90
N LYS A 629 34.19 22.18 -42.16
CA LYS A 629 35.38 21.38 -42.45
C LYS A 629 36.66 22.07 -41.98
N ALA A 630 36.82 23.37 -42.25
CA ALA A 630 38.02 24.10 -41.85
C ALA A 630 38.23 24.09 -40.32
N MET A 631 37.14 24.20 -39.54
CA MET A 631 37.20 24.08 -38.08
C MET A 631 37.50 22.64 -37.61
N THR A 632 36.87 21.63 -38.22
CA THR A 632 37.16 20.23 -37.89
C THR A 632 38.60 19.83 -38.23
N ASP A 633 39.12 20.23 -39.41
CA ASP A 633 40.50 19.98 -39.83
C ASP A 633 41.52 20.63 -38.86
N MET A 634 41.23 21.86 -38.38
CA MET A 634 42.04 22.56 -37.37
C MET A 634 42.05 21.82 -36.03
N ILE A 635 40.87 21.43 -35.52
CA ILE A 635 40.70 20.70 -34.26
C ILE A 635 41.34 19.30 -34.33
N GLU A 636 41.37 18.66 -35.50
CA GLU A 636 42.09 17.39 -35.69
C GLU A 636 43.61 17.57 -35.69
N LEU A 637 44.13 18.68 -36.23
CA LEU A 637 45.56 19.01 -36.18
C LEU A 637 46.04 19.24 -34.74
N GLU A 638 45.32 20.04 -33.95
CA GLU A 638 45.66 20.30 -32.53
C GLU A 638 45.66 19.02 -31.69
N LYS A 639 44.66 18.13 -31.86
CA LYS A 639 44.64 16.81 -31.19
C LYS A 639 45.81 15.93 -31.60
N GLN A 640 46.23 15.96 -32.86
CA GLN A 640 47.37 15.17 -33.32
C GLN A 640 48.66 15.66 -32.66
N GLN A 641 48.80 16.97 -32.47
CA GLN A 641 49.90 17.56 -31.70
C GLN A 641 49.84 17.16 -30.22
N GLU A 642 48.70 17.31 -29.52
CA GLU A 642 48.57 16.88 -28.10
C GLU A 642 48.87 15.38 -27.91
N LEU A 643 48.37 14.52 -28.81
CA LEU A 643 48.60 13.07 -28.76
C LEU A 643 50.05 12.69 -29.07
N GLU A 644 50.74 13.45 -29.93
CA GLU A 644 52.17 13.29 -30.14
C GLU A 644 53.01 13.77 -28.95
N GLU A 645 52.66 14.91 -28.35
CA GLU A 645 53.35 15.44 -27.17
C GLU A 645 53.18 14.50 -25.98
N ARG A 646 51.97 14.06 -25.65
CA ARG A 646 51.74 13.03 -24.62
C ARG A 646 52.49 11.73 -24.92
N ARG A 647 52.60 11.31 -26.20
CA ARG A 647 53.41 10.12 -26.54
C ARG A 647 54.89 10.35 -26.26
N LYS A 648 55.44 11.51 -26.61
CA LYS A 648 56.83 11.91 -26.33
C LYS A 648 57.07 11.99 -24.82
N GLU A 649 56.12 12.51 -24.04
CA GLU A 649 56.15 12.50 -22.57
C GLU A 649 56.12 11.09 -21.98
N GLU A 650 55.23 10.21 -22.45
CA GLU A 650 55.15 8.83 -21.95
C GLU A 650 56.39 8.00 -22.32
N GLU A 651 56.96 8.22 -23.52
CA GLU A 651 58.23 7.64 -23.93
C GLU A 651 59.40 8.18 -23.08
N PHE A 652 59.46 9.49 -22.82
CA PHE A 652 60.47 10.09 -21.94
C PHE A 652 60.35 9.55 -20.50
N ARG A 653 59.14 9.53 -19.93
CA ARG A 653 58.84 8.96 -18.60
C ARG A 653 59.23 7.48 -18.53
N ARG A 654 59.00 6.70 -19.59
CA ARG A 654 59.38 5.28 -19.67
C ARG A 654 60.89 5.11 -19.77
N LEU A 655 61.59 5.95 -20.52
CA LEU A 655 63.05 5.98 -20.60
C LEU A 655 63.68 6.39 -19.26
N GLU A 656 63.12 7.38 -18.57
CA GLU A 656 63.56 7.83 -17.24
C GLU A 656 63.35 6.74 -16.17
N GLN A 657 62.22 6.05 -16.19
CA GLN A 657 61.99 4.86 -15.37
C GLN A 657 63.00 3.75 -15.69
N GLU A 658 63.33 3.50 -16.96
CA GLU A 658 64.32 2.48 -17.30
C GLU A 658 65.75 2.87 -16.93
N MET A 659 66.12 4.15 -17.08
CA MET A 659 67.40 4.71 -16.64
C MET A 659 67.54 4.65 -15.11
N THR A 660 66.46 4.94 -14.39
CA THR A 660 66.40 4.82 -12.92
C THR A 660 66.55 3.35 -12.49
N ARG A 661 65.86 2.42 -13.16
CA ARG A 661 66.02 0.97 -12.96
C ARG A 661 67.46 0.50 -13.23
N ARG A 662 68.10 0.98 -14.30
CA ARG A 662 69.51 0.66 -14.63
C ARG A 662 70.47 1.22 -13.58
N ARG A 663 70.24 2.44 -13.08
CA ARG A 663 71.02 3.02 -11.96
C ARG A 663 70.88 2.20 -10.68
N LEU A 664 69.67 1.76 -10.33
CA LEU A 664 69.43 0.89 -9.18
C LEU A 664 70.14 -0.47 -9.34
N GLN A 665 70.03 -1.12 -10.50
CA GLN A 665 70.73 -2.38 -10.79
C GLN A 665 72.26 -2.24 -10.81
N GLN A 666 72.77 -1.04 -11.12
CA GLN A 666 74.20 -0.74 -11.07
C GLN A 666 74.66 -0.50 -9.63
N ALA A 667 73.87 0.22 -8.81
CA ALA A 667 74.11 0.38 -7.38
C ALA A 667 74.04 -0.96 -6.63
N GLU A 668 73.06 -1.83 -6.93
CA GLU A 668 73.00 -3.21 -6.39
C GLU A 668 74.25 -4.02 -6.75
N LYS A 669 74.78 -3.85 -7.97
CA LYS A 669 76.04 -4.48 -8.39
C LYS A 669 77.26 -3.94 -7.65
N GLU A 670 77.31 -2.63 -7.40
CA GLU A 670 78.39 -1.98 -6.66
C GLU A 670 78.33 -2.35 -5.15
N GLU A 671 77.13 -2.48 -4.56
CA GLU A 671 76.93 -3.00 -3.20
C GLU A 671 77.30 -4.49 -3.10
N LEU A 672 76.91 -5.31 -4.08
CA LEU A 672 77.34 -6.72 -4.18
C LEU A 672 78.85 -6.84 -4.33
N HIS A 673 79.48 -5.96 -5.12
CA HIS A 673 80.93 -5.96 -5.30
C HIS A 673 81.67 -5.59 -4.01
N MET A 674 81.19 -4.57 -3.28
CA MET A 674 81.68 -4.23 -1.94
C MET A 674 81.52 -5.40 -0.95
N ARG A 675 80.35 -6.04 -0.91
CA ARG A 675 80.13 -7.25 -0.08
C ARG A 675 81.03 -8.42 -0.46
N CYS A 676 81.35 -8.61 -1.74
CA CYS A 676 82.33 -9.61 -2.16
C CYS A 676 83.73 -9.30 -1.61
N LEU A 677 84.18 -8.04 -1.66
CA LEU A 677 85.48 -7.63 -1.14
C LEU A 677 85.57 -7.83 0.40
N GLU A 678 84.51 -7.50 1.16
CA GLU A 678 84.43 -7.76 2.60
C GLU A 678 84.47 -9.27 2.95
N VAL A 679 84.05 -10.14 2.03
CA VAL A 679 84.11 -11.61 2.18
C VAL A 679 85.50 -12.16 1.78
N GLU A 680 86.22 -11.51 0.86
CA GLU A 680 87.56 -11.96 0.45
C GLU A 680 88.65 -11.68 1.50
N GLU A 681 88.58 -10.57 2.24
CA GLU A 681 89.53 -10.33 3.35
C GLU A 681 89.40 -11.40 4.45
N LYS A 682 88.17 -11.84 4.77
CA LYS A 682 87.90 -12.87 5.79
C LYS A 682 88.20 -14.31 5.36
N LYS A 683 88.79 -14.53 4.17
CA LYS A 683 89.23 -15.86 3.70
C LYS A 683 90.75 -16.03 3.55
N LYS A 684 91.57 -15.04 3.92
CA LYS A 684 93.04 -15.18 3.98
C LYS A 684 93.57 -15.76 5.30
N SER A 685 92.87 -16.75 5.84
CA SER A 685 93.37 -17.63 6.91
C SER A 685 92.82 -19.04 6.75
N GLY A 686 93.70 -20.02 6.49
CA GLY A 686 93.32 -21.42 6.30
C GLY A 686 94.12 -22.07 5.16
N SER A 687 94.96 -23.03 5.52
CA SER A 687 95.72 -23.86 4.56
C SER A 687 95.20 -25.30 4.59
N PHE A 688 95.71 -26.12 3.68
CA PHE A 688 95.80 -27.58 3.77
C PHE A 688 94.57 -28.45 3.37
N PHE A 689 94.74 -29.17 2.24
CA PHE A 689 93.97 -30.36 1.78
C PHE A 689 92.44 -30.23 1.58
N GLY A 690 91.76 -31.04 0.75
CA GLY A 690 92.27 -31.98 -0.26
C GLY A 690 91.36 -33.19 -0.52
N GLY A 691 90.65 -33.21 -1.66
CA GLY A 691 90.15 -34.44 -2.31
C GLY A 691 88.63 -34.65 -2.47
N LEU A 692 88.27 -35.21 -3.64
CA LEU A 692 87.05 -36.01 -3.99
C LEU A 692 85.68 -35.27 -4.02
N SER A 693 84.85 -35.32 -5.09
CA SER A 693 84.14 -36.44 -5.79
C SER A 693 82.74 -36.71 -5.17
N SER A 694 81.60 -36.90 -5.87
CA SER A 694 81.31 -37.10 -7.32
C SER A 694 79.91 -36.60 -7.76
N MET A 695 79.58 -36.83 -9.06
CA MET A 695 78.29 -37.26 -9.65
C MET A 695 77.18 -37.78 -8.68
N ALA A 696 75.87 -37.79 -9.00
CA ALA A 696 74.99 -37.19 -10.05
C ALA A 696 73.50 -37.42 -9.58
N GLU A 697 72.37 -37.45 -10.32
CA GLU A 697 71.95 -37.31 -11.74
C GLU A 697 70.40 -37.04 -11.77
N SER A 698 69.66 -37.28 -12.89
CA SER A 698 68.18 -37.50 -12.96
C SER A 698 67.24 -36.29 -12.68
N MET A 699 66.09 -36.05 -13.36
CA MET A 699 65.47 -36.62 -14.57
C MET A 699 64.43 -35.65 -15.21
N ALA A 700 64.05 -35.96 -16.47
CA ALA A 700 62.72 -35.80 -17.11
C ALA A 700 61.92 -34.46 -17.08
N ARG A 701 61.65 -33.95 -18.30
CA ARG A 701 60.37 -33.31 -18.71
C ARG A 701 59.41 -34.41 -19.26
N PRO A 702 58.19 -34.12 -19.80
CA PRO A 702 57.32 -32.93 -19.73
C PRO A 702 55.89 -33.28 -19.23
N PHE A 703 54.94 -32.32 -19.24
CA PHE A 703 53.53 -32.60 -19.60
C PHE A 703 52.78 -31.36 -20.09
N SER A 704 51.61 -31.57 -20.73
CA SER A 704 50.69 -30.54 -21.22
C SER A 704 49.26 -30.78 -20.72
N SER A 705 48.54 -29.69 -20.43
CA SER A 705 47.07 -29.53 -20.48
C SER A 705 46.14 -30.61 -19.89
N ALA A 706 45.29 -30.24 -18.90
CA ALA A 706 43.82 -30.22 -19.07
C ALA A 706 43.02 -29.84 -17.80
N LYS A 707 41.85 -29.23 -18.04
CA LYS A 707 40.60 -29.16 -17.22
C LYS A 707 40.59 -28.47 -15.84
N ALA A 708 39.58 -27.61 -15.70
CA ALA A 708 39.16 -26.83 -14.54
C ALA A 708 38.50 -27.63 -13.42
N VAL A 709 38.35 -27.00 -12.24
CA VAL A 709 37.07 -26.76 -11.53
C VAL A 709 37.27 -25.69 -10.43
N GLU A 710 36.18 -25.18 -9.85
CA GLU A 710 36.09 -24.22 -8.73
C GLU A 710 36.71 -24.77 -7.39
N ARG A 711 36.73 -24.13 -6.20
CA ARG A 711 35.97 -22.99 -5.62
C ARG A 711 36.62 -22.48 -4.30
N CYS A 712 36.01 -21.46 -3.67
CA CYS A 712 35.97 -21.17 -2.22
C CYS A 712 37.22 -20.61 -1.46
N ALA A 713 37.18 -19.29 -1.24
CA ALA A 713 37.22 -18.55 0.04
C ALA A 713 37.62 -19.25 1.38
N ALA A 714 38.40 -18.55 2.23
CA ALA A 714 38.04 -18.14 3.61
C ALA A 714 39.20 -17.44 4.37
N ILE A 715 38.86 -16.64 5.40
CA ILE A 715 39.76 -15.86 6.27
C ILE A 715 40.03 -16.61 7.59
N PRO A 716 41.26 -16.54 8.17
CA PRO A 716 41.42 -16.37 9.63
C PRO A 716 42.40 -15.21 9.97
N ILE A 717 42.11 -14.28 10.90
CA ILE A 717 42.14 -14.34 12.40
C ILE A 717 43.53 -14.00 13.00
N SER A 718 43.53 -13.32 14.15
CA SER A 718 44.60 -12.55 14.81
C SER A 718 45.44 -13.31 15.85
N ASP A 719 46.62 -12.78 16.21
CA ASP A 719 47.35 -13.19 17.43
C ASP A 719 48.23 -12.07 18.08
N ALA A 720 48.69 -12.31 19.32
CA ALA A 720 49.48 -11.52 20.30
C ALA A 720 50.31 -10.28 19.82
N ALA A 721 50.17 -9.08 20.40
CA ALA A 721 50.70 -8.56 21.71
C ALA A 721 52.17 -8.06 21.66
N ALA A 722 52.63 -7.04 22.43
CA ALA A 722 52.18 -6.59 23.77
C ALA A 722 52.42 -5.10 24.11
N ALA A 723 51.71 -4.63 25.15
CA ALA A 723 52.01 -3.60 26.19
C ALA A 723 52.90 -2.36 25.86
N SER A 724 52.56 -1.13 26.28
CA SER A 724 51.54 -0.60 27.21
C SER A 724 51.39 0.94 27.01
N ALA A 725 50.61 1.78 27.73
CA ALA A 725 49.89 1.65 29.00
C ALA A 725 48.58 2.50 29.03
N ALA A 726 48.33 3.29 30.09
CA ALA A 726 47.09 4.05 30.38
C ALA A 726 47.39 5.24 31.36
N PRO A 727 46.43 6.10 31.79
CA PRO A 727 45.01 6.28 31.40
C PRO A 727 44.64 7.76 31.04
N ALA A 728 43.34 8.05 30.84
CA ALA A 728 42.78 9.36 30.45
C ALA A 728 42.49 10.32 31.62
N PRO A 729 41.95 11.53 31.34
CA PRO A 729 40.67 11.86 31.98
C PRO A 729 39.57 12.51 31.11
N VAL A 730 38.35 12.21 31.55
CA VAL A 730 37.00 12.76 31.28
C VAL A 730 36.88 14.28 31.04
N ALA A 731 36.03 14.70 30.08
CA ALA A 731 35.20 15.92 30.19
C ALA A 731 34.01 16.00 29.20
N SER A 732 32.87 16.48 29.71
CA SER A 732 31.69 17.08 29.03
C SER A 732 30.82 17.72 30.14
N PRO A 733 29.91 18.68 29.88
CA PRO A 733 29.59 19.43 28.66
C PRO A 733 29.81 20.96 28.82
N GLY A 734 29.31 21.79 27.89
CA GLY A 734 29.27 23.26 28.05
C GLY A 734 28.15 23.95 27.25
N ARG A 735 27.43 24.88 27.89
CA ARG A 735 26.54 25.90 27.28
C ARG A 735 27.21 27.28 27.43
N GLY A 736 27.02 28.23 26.51
CA GLY A 736 27.34 29.64 26.82
C GLY A 736 27.61 30.62 25.67
N ASP A 737 26.54 31.02 24.97
CA ASP A 737 26.20 32.43 24.64
C ASP A 737 26.99 33.32 23.64
N SER A 738 26.23 34.26 23.04
CA SER A 738 26.59 35.57 22.48
C SER A 738 27.60 35.72 21.32
N SER A 739 27.09 36.01 20.10
CA SER A 739 27.09 37.37 19.49
C SER A 739 26.87 37.35 17.96
N ALA A 740 26.31 38.43 17.40
CA ALA A 740 26.01 38.59 15.97
C ALA A 740 27.15 39.34 15.22
N PRO A 741 27.09 39.42 13.87
CA PRO A 741 26.43 40.60 13.31
C PRO A 741 25.48 40.32 12.12
N GLU A 742 24.65 41.32 11.83
CA GLU A 742 23.57 41.36 10.84
C GLU A 742 23.90 42.38 9.73
N PRO A 743 23.56 42.13 8.44
CA PRO A 743 23.71 43.12 7.37
C PRO A 743 22.39 43.87 7.08
N GLU A 744 22.42 45.21 7.15
CA GLU A 744 21.25 46.06 6.86
C GLU A 744 20.88 46.09 5.35
N PRO A 745 19.58 46.26 5.01
CA PRO A 745 19.13 46.52 3.64
C PRO A 745 19.22 48.01 3.27
N ALA A 746 19.90 48.32 2.17
CA ALA A 746 19.97 49.69 1.65
C ALA A 746 18.63 50.15 1.05
N LYS A 747 18.08 51.26 1.57
CA LYS A 747 16.98 51.98 0.92
C LYS A 747 17.49 52.87 -0.22
N ALA A 748 16.71 52.98 -1.28
CA ALA A 748 16.75 54.10 -2.22
C ALA A 748 15.32 54.63 -2.40
N GLU A 749 15.11 55.89 -2.00
CA GLU A 749 13.84 56.60 -2.20
C GLU A 749 13.94 57.44 -3.49
N ALA A 750 12.86 57.50 -4.27
CA ALA A 750 12.73 58.34 -5.45
C ALA A 750 11.32 58.97 -5.46
N GLU A 751 11.24 60.25 -5.80
CA GLU A 751 10.12 61.10 -5.37
C GLU A 751 8.87 60.97 -6.25
N VAL A 752 7.69 61.02 -5.59
CA VAL A 752 6.40 61.19 -6.28
C VAL A 752 6.16 62.68 -6.52
N THR A 753 6.18 63.10 -7.78
CA THR A 753 5.61 64.39 -8.20
C THR A 753 4.22 64.17 -8.80
N LYS A 754 3.26 65.01 -8.40
CA LYS A 754 1.95 65.16 -9.04
C LYS A 754 1.99 66.37 -9.95
N ASP A 755 1.33 66.29 -11.10
CA ASP A 755 0.23 67.21 -11.47
C ASP A 755 -0.35 66.87 -12.86
N GLY A 756 -1.59 67.31 -13.11
CA GLY A 756 -2.15 67.46 -14.45
C GLY A 756 -3.08 66.36 -14.97
N GLU A 757 -4.37 66.45 -14.65
CA GLU A 757 -5.40 66.13 -15.66
C GLU A 757 -5.34 67.18 -16.78
N PRO A 758 -5.77 66.85 -18.02
CA PRO A 758 -7.09 67.36 -18.39
C PRO A 758 -7.94 66.43 -19.26
N ALA A 759 -9.24 66.40 -18.91
CA ALA A 759 -10.42 66.44 -19.78
C ALA A 759 -10.52 65.53 -21.03
N SER A 760 -11.60 64.74 -21.04
CA SER A 760 -12.10 63.98 -22.17
C SER A 760 -12.34 64.78 -23.46
N SER A 761 -12.14 64.14 -24.62
CA SER A 761 -12.87 64.48 -25.85
C SER A 761 -13.33 63.21 -26.58
N GLN A 762 -14.63 62.93 -26.52
CA GLN A 762 -15.25 61.82 -27.25
C GLN A 762 -15.38 62.14 -28.74
N ARG A 763 -15.12 61.15 -29.60
CA ARG A 763 -15.72 61.06 -30.94
C ARG A 763 -16.20 59.63 -31.20
N PRO A 764 -17.44 59.42 -31.67
CA PRO A 764 -18.00 58.08 -31.85
C PRO A 764 -17.65 57.47 -33.21
N GLY A 765 -17.63 56.14 -33.25
CA GLY A 765 -17.94 55.36 -34.44
C GLY A 765 -16.82 55.18 -35.47
N ASN A 766 -16.17 54.02 -35.41
CA ASN A 766 -16.33 53.11 -36.54
C ASN A 766 -16.33 51.66 -36.05
N ALA A 767 -17.33 50.87 -36.43
CA ALA A 767 -17.46 49.48 -36.00
C ALA A 767 -16.69 48.54 -36.93
N SER A 768 -15.40 48.34 -36.66
CA SER A 768 -14.68 47.18 -37.19
C SER A 768 -15.32 45.91 -36.61
N ILE A 769 -15.88 45.06 -37.48
CA ILE A 769 -16.43 43.77 -37.08
C ILE A 769 -15.26 42.89 -36.62
N GLU A 770 -15.04 42.81 -35.32
CA GLU A 770 -14.13 41.83 -34.75
C GLU A 770 -14.75 40.43 -34.92
N THR A 771 -14.25 39.67 -35.89
CA THR A 771 -14.39 38.21 -35.88
C THR A 771 -13.87 37.71 -34.53
N PRO A 772 -14.62 36.84 -33.82
CA PRO A 772 -14.24 36.41 -32.48
C PRO A 772 -12.91 35.66 -32.56
N LYS A 773 -11.83 36.28 -32.08
CA LYS A 773 -10.57 35.59 -31.80
C LYS A 773 -10.89 34.42 -30.87
N ALA A 774 -10.49 33.21 -31.27
CA ALA A 774 -10.62 32.06 -30.39
C ALA A 774 -9.94 32.39 -29.05
N ARG A 775 -10.66 32.23 -27.94
CA ARG A 775 -10.09 32.50 -26.61
C ARG A 775 -8.99 31.48 -26.36
N GLU A 776 -7.76 31.97 -26.28
CA GLU A 776 -6.59 31.17 -25.93
C GLU A 776 -6.81 30.52 -24.56
N ARG A 777 -6.60 29.20 -24.47
CA ARG A 777 -6.88 28.43 -23.26
C ARG A 777 -5.69 28.50 -22.33
N ASP A 778 -5.87 29.12 -21.17
CA ASP A 778 -4.92 28.98 -20.08
C ASP A 778 -4.97 27.55 -19.51
N TYR A 779 -3.91 26.78 -19.80
CA TYR A 779 -3.74 25.41 -19.34
C TYR A 779 -3.42 25.33 -17.83
N THR A 780 -2.98 26.42 -17.19
CA THR A 780 -2.67 26.42 -15.75
C THR A 780 -3.92 26.39 -14.86
N GLN A 781 -5.09 26.76 -15.41
CA GLN A 781 -6.37 26.62 -14.71
C GLN A 781 -6.91 25.18 -14.71
N VAL A 782 -6.36 24.27 -15.52
CA VAL A 782 -6.90 22.91 -15.70
C VAL A 782 -6.94 22.09 -14.41
N PRO A 783 -5.93 22.10 -13.51
CA PRO A 783 -6.02 21.39 -12.23
C PRO A 783 -7.12 21.94 -11.32
N GLN A 784 -7.29 23.26 -11.28
CA GLN A 784 -8.34 23.90 -10.46
C GLN A 784 -9.75 23.61 -11.02
N GLN A 785 -9.91 23.66 -12.35
CA GLN A 785 -11.13 23.22 -13.03
C GLN A 785 -11.44 21.75 -12.72
N MET A 786 -10.43 20.88 -12.74
CA MET A 786 -10.60 19.45 -12.51
C MET A 786 -10.94 19.13 -11.04
N ASP A 787 -10.28 19.78 -10.07
CA ASP A 787 -10.57 19.63 -8.64
C ASP A 787 -12.00 20.09 -8.29
N ALA A 788 -12.46 21.20 -8.90
CA ALA A 788 -13.85 21.66 -8.77
C ALA A 788 -14.87 20.70 -9.42
N GLN A 789 -14.54 20.13 -10.58
CA GLN A 789 -15.38 19.10 -11.21
C GLN A 789 -15.40 17.78 -10.40
N PHE A 790 -14.33 17.44 -9.68
CA PHE A 790 -14.32 16.33 -8.74
C PHE A 790 -15.27 16.60 -7.56
N GLU A 791 -15.23 17.78 -6.94
CA GLU A 791 -16.17 18.13 -5.85
C GLU A 791 -17.63 18.12 -6.31
N GLN A 792 -17.91 18.55 -7.54
CA GLN A 792 -19.27 18.65 -8.08
C GLN A 792 -19.84 17.31 -8.58
N LEU A 793 -19.03 16.45 -9.21
CA LEU A 793 -19.52 15.29 -9.99
C LEU A 793 -19.14 13.91 -9.41
N ASP A 794 -18.23 13.86 -8.42
CA ASP A 794 -17.83 12.60 -7.76
C ASP A 794 -18.35 12.51 -6.30
N PRO A 795 -19.62 12.13 -6.08
CA PRO A 795 -20.23 12.08 -4.74
C PRO A 795 -19.59 11.02 -3.81
N ASP A 796 -18.91 10.04 -4.41
CA ASP A 796 -18.11 9.04 -3.69
C ASP A 796 -16.79 9.61 -3.16
N SER A 797 -16.30 10.71 -3.72
CA SER A 797 -14.99 11.32 -3.41
C SER A 797 -13.82 10.34 -3.52
N ALA A 798 -13.79 9.58 -4.61
CA ALA A 798 -12.78 8.56 -4.91
C ALA A 798 -11.65 9.09 -5.82
N LEU A 799 -11.86 10.21 -6.51
CA LEU A 799 -10.88 10.85 -7.39
C LEU A 799 -9.87 11.72 -6.65
N ARG A 800 -8.63 11.22 -6.60
CA ARG A 800 -7.46 11.95 -6.08
C ARG A 800 -6.66 12.56 -7.23
N PRO A 801 -6.41 13.88 -7.27
CA PRO A 801 -5.42 14.46 -8.18
C PRO A 801 -4.03 13.84 -7.91
N THR A 802 -3.24 13.64 -8.96
CA THR A 802 -1.95 12.90 -8.86
C THR A 802 -0.81 13.74 -9.44
N ILE A 803 0.19 14.01 -8.61
CA ILE A 803 1.46 14.65 -9.01
C ILE A 803 2.35 13.59 -9.64
N ILE A 804 2.83 13.87 -10.86
CA ILE A 804 3.89 13.11 -11.54
C ILE A 804 5.24 13.81 -11.28
N THR A 805 6.23 13.06 -10.82
CA THR A 805 7.61 13.55 -10.63
C THR A 805 8.62 12.62 -11.32
N PRO A 806 9.62 13.13 -12.08
CA PRO A 806 10.67 12.28 -12.63
C PRO A 806 11.51 11.63 -11.54
N GLY A 807 11.61 10.30 -11.58
CA GLY A 807 12.39 9.50 -10.63
C GLY A 807 13.89 9.61 -10.85
N LYS A 808 14.66 9.35 -9.78
CA LYS A 808 16.10 9.67 -9.71
C LYS A 808 17.05 8.73 -10.46
N ALA A 809 16.56 7.63 -11.04
CA ALA A 809 17.40 6.56 -11.61
C ALA A 809 17.02 6.23 -13.06
N TRP A 810 17.47 7.06 -14.00
CA TRP A 810 17.18 6.86 -15.43
C TRP A 810 18.06 5.78 -16.05
N ARG A 811 17.65 5.29 -17.23
CA ARG A 811 18.45 4.41 -18.08
C ARG A 811 18.61 5.04 -19.45
N LYS A 812 19.84 5.19 -19.95
CA LYS A 812 20.13 5.59 -21.34
C LYS A 812 20.82 4.44 -22.04
N ARG A 813 20.21 3.96 -23.13
CA ARG A 813 20.77 2.95 -24.01
C ARG A 813 21.22 3.63 -25.29
N SER A 814 22.51 3.57 -25.59
CA SER A 814 23.14 4.31 -26.69
C SER A 814 23.93 3.40 -27.63
N GLN A 815 24.03 3.76 -28.91
CA GLN A 815 24.82 3.02 -29.91
C GLN A 815 25.94 3.91 -30.49
N ALA A 816 27.11 3.90 -29.83
CA ALA A 816 28.22 4.82 -30.13
C ALA A 816 28.79 4.73 -31.57
N ALA A 817 28.54 3.64 -32.29
CA ALA A 817 28.83 3.51 -33.72
C ALA A 817 27.84 2.52 -34.36
N LEU A 818 27.61 2.64 -35.67
CA LEU A 818 26.59 1.88 -36.42
C LEU A 818 26.67 0.34 -36.25
N LEU A 819 27.88 -0.18 -36.04
CA LEU A 819 28.18 -1.61 -35.86
C LEU A 819 28.55 -1.99 -34.41
N ALA A 820 28.60 -1.03 -33.49
CA ALA A 820 28.90 -1.30 -32.08
C ALA A 820 27.66 -1.86 -31.36
N GLU A 821 27.87 -2.73 -30.37
CA GLU A 821 26.79 -3.20 -29.52
C GLU A 821 26.18 -2.04 -28.70
N PRO A 822 24.83 -1.93 -28.60
CA PRO A 822 24.19 -0.85 -27.86
C PRO A 822 24.39 -1.03 -26.35
N LYS A 823 24.96 -0.03 -25.70
CA LYS A 823 25.28 -0.04 -24.26
C LYS A 823 24.19 0.65 -23.46
N THR A 824 23.57 -0.07 -22.53
CA THR A 824 22.67 0.49 -21.52
C THR A 824 23.50 0.94 -20.32
N GLN A 825 23.32 2.20 -19.89
CA GLN A 825 23.93 2.76 -18.70
C GLN A 825 22.84 3.33 -17.78
N PRO A 826 22.93 3.14 -16.46
CA PRO A 826 22.19 3.98 -15.53
C PRO A 826 22.74 5.41 -15.60
N LEU A 827 21.87 6.41 -15.46
CA LEU A 827 22.29 7.80 -15.29
C LEU A 827 22.08 8.18 -13.83
N ASP A 828 23.16 8.25 -13.07
CA ASP A 828 23.18 8.82 -11.72
C ASP A 828 22.95 10.35 -11.76
N PRO A 829 22.58 11.01 -10.65
CA PRO A 829 22.25 12.44 -10.64
C PRO A 829 23.32 13.38 -11.21
N ASP A 830 24.61 13.10 -10.99
CA ASP A 830 25.72 13.88 -11.58
C ASP A 830 25.78 13.74 -13.11
N THR A 831 25.43 12.56 -13.64
CA THR A 831 25.39 12.30 -15.08
C THR A 831 24.12 12.90 -15.70
N GLN A 832 22.99 12.91 -14.97
CA GLN A 832 21.78 13.65 -15.36
C GLN A 832 22.05 15.16 -15.44
N LYS A 833 22.83 15.72 -14.50
CA LYS A 833 23.26 17.13 -14.52
C LYS A 833 24.08 17.44 -15.77
N ARG A 834 25.04 16.58 -16.11
CA ARG A 834 25.86 16.72 -17.34
C ARG A 834 25.05 16.58 -18.64
N GLU A 835 24.07 15.69 -18.68
CA GLU A 835 23.14 15.56 -19.82
C GLU A 835 22.24 16.81 -19.95
N LYS A 836 21.79 17.38 -18.83
CA LYS A 836 21.06 18.67 -18.81
C LYS A 836 21.92 19.82 -19.30
N GLU A 837 23.15 19.94 -18.79
CA GLU A 837 24.13 20.95 -19.20
C GLU A 837 24.43 20.85 -20.71
N ALA A 838 24.77 19.67 -21.22
CA ALA A 838 25.02 19.47 -22.64
C ALA A 838 23.80 19.76 -23.54
N ALA A 839 22.58 19.53 -23.05
CA ALA A 839 21.35 19.90 -23.75
C ALA A 839 21.09 21.43 -23.70
N PHE A 840 21.46 22.10 -22.61
CA PHE A 840 21.32 23.54 -22.42
C PHE A 840 22.36 24.33 -23.23
N ASP A 841 23.62 23.90 -23.26
CA ASP A 841 24.68 24.44 -24.12
C ASP A 841 24.27 24.38 -25.61
N LEU A 842 23.69 23.25 -26.04
CA LEU A 842 23.16 23.12 -27.39
C LEU A 842 21.99 24.07 -27.64
N LEU A 843 21.08 24.24 -26.68
CA LEU A 843 19.95 25.18 -26.78
C LEU A 843 20.41 26.63 -26.87
N ASP A 844 21.40 27.04 -26.09
CA ASP A 844 21.96 28.39 -26.15
C ASP A 844 22.59 28.65 -27.54
N ALA A 845 23.41 27.72 -28.03
CA ALA A 845 24.04 27.80 -29.34
C ALA A 845 23.04 27.87 -30.52
N ILE A 846 21.94 27.09 -30.49
CA ILE A 846 20.92 27.07 -31.56
C ILE A 846 19.81 28.12 -31.40
N THR A 847 19.80 28.87 -30.30
CA THR A 847 18.92 30.03 -30.10
C THR A 847 19.66 31.36 -30.13
N LYS A 848 20.99 31.36 -30.34
CA LYS A 848 21.86 32.54 -30.17
C LYS A 848 21.60 33.22 -28.82
N SER A 849 21.74 32.44 -27.75
CA SER A 849 21.44 32.84 -26.37
C SER A 849 20.04 33.45 -26.22
N GLY A 850 19.01 32.72 -26.70
CA GLY A 850 17.60 33.11 -26.59
C GLY A 850 17.07 34.11 -27.63
N ALA A 851 17.93 34.75 -28.43
CA ALA A 851 17.52 35.76 -29.42
C ALA A 851 16.69 35.20 -30.59
N LEU A 852 16.87 33.92 -30.94
CA LEU A 852 16.14 33.21 -32.00
C LEU A 852 15.13 32.24 -31.37
N PRO A 853 13.81 32.45 -31.52
CA PRO A 853 12.78 31.58 -30.94
C PRO A 853 12.81 30.17 -31.57
N LEU A 854 12.40 29.18 -30.78
CA LEU A 854 12.20 27.80 -31.22
C LEU A 854 10.83 27.66 -31.89
N SER A 855 10.78 27.55 -33.22
CA SER A 855 9.52 27.44 -33.98
C SER A 855 9.07 26.00 -34.28
N HIS A 856 9.81 25.00 -33.79
CA HIS A 856 9.59 23.57 -34.08
C HIS A 856 9.69 22.76 -32.79
N ALA A 857 8.80 23.08 -31.85
CA ALA A 857 8.62 22.37 -30.59
C ALA A 857 7.19 21.80 -30.49
N SER A 858 7.01 20.69 -29.80
CA SER A 858 5.69 20.22 -29.33
C SER A 858 5.68 20.14 -27.81
N MET A 859 4.58 20.58 -27.21
CA MET A 859 4.37 20.57 -25.76
C MET A 859 3.31 19.53 -25.40
N HIS A 860 3.64 18.64 -24.47
CA HIS A 860 2.68 17.71 -23.87
C HIS A 860 2.50 18.10 -22.41
N ILE A 861 1.28 18.48 -22.04
CA ILE A 861 0.88 18.75 -20.65
C ILE A 861 0.12 17.53 -20.16
N VAL A 862 0.61 16.87 -19.11
CA VAL A 862 -0.04 15.69 -18.52
C VAL A 862 -0.61 16.07 -17.16
N VAL A 863 -1.91 15.88 -17.00
CA VAL A 863 -2.62 15.95 -15.73
C VAL A 863 -3.07 14.52 -15.38
N ALA A 864 -2.84 14.10 -14.15
CA ALA A 864 -3.18 12.77 -13.68
C ALA A 864 -4.15 12.79 -12.51
N ALA A 865 -4.99 11.77 -12.43
CA ALA A 865 -5.78 11.45 -11.24
C ALA A 865 -5.79 9.95 -11.01
N THR A 866 -5.97 9.54 -9.76
CA THR A 866 -6.12 8.14 -9.35
C THR A 866 -7.51 7.95 -8.73
N HIS A 867 -8.30 7.03 -9.28
CA HIS A 867 -9.50 6.52 -8.62
C HIS A 867 -9.11 5.46 -7.60
N CYS A 868 -9.33 5.72 -6.32
CA CYS A 868 -9.00 4.79 -5.24
C CYS A 868 -10.21 3.95 -4.82
N PHE A 869 -10.00 2.64 -4.64
CA PHE A 869 -10.97 1.72 -4.03
C PHE A 869 -10.43 1.18 -2.71
N ASP A 870 -11.25 1.22 -1.65
CA ASP A 870 -10.87 0.75 -0.30
C ASP A 870 -10.62 -0.76 -0.20
N LYS A 871 -11.01 -1.53 -1.23
CA LYS A 871 -10.96 -3.00 -1.29
C LYS A 871 -10.45 -3.52 -2.63
N THR A 872 -10.30 -4.85 -2.77
CA THR A 872 -10.00 -5.48 -4.06
C THR A 872 -11.18 -5.36 -5.04
N VAL A 873 -10.96 -5.64 -6.34
CA VAL A 873 -12.01 -5.68 -7.37
C VAL A 873 -13.17 -6.59 -6.94
N THR A 874 -12.84 -7.84 -6.58
CA THR A 874 -13.80 -8.87 -6.14
C THR A 874 -14.61 -8.42 -4.92
N GLU A 875 -13.96 -7.79 -3.94
CA GLU A 875 -14.63 -7.34 -2.70
C GLU A 875 -15.47 -6.07 -2.90
N THR A 876 -15.09 -5.18 -3.82
CA THR A 876 -15.88 -3.99 -4.18
C THR A 876 -17.23 -4.42 -4.78
N VAL A 877 -17.21 -5.41 -5.68
CA VAL A 877 -18.42 -5.98 -6.29
C VAL A 877 -19.30 -6.71 -5.26
N ILE A 878 -18.70 -7.41 -4.29
CA ILE A 878 -19.45 -8.25 -3.34
C ILE A 878 -19.79 -7.49 -2.06
N GLN A 879 -18.79 -7.13 -1.24
CA GLN A 879 -19.02 -6.61 0.11
C GLN A 879 -19.69 -5.25 0.10
N ASP A 880 -19.41 -4.42 -0.90
CA ASP A 880 -20.01 -3.08 -1.04
C ASP A 880 -21.14 -3.03 -2.07
N ASN A 881 -21.38 -4.12 -2.81
CA ASN A 881 -22.45 -4.25 -3.79
C ASN A 881 -22.38 -3.20 -4.92
N ILE A 882 -21.17 -2.82 -5.34
CA ILE A 882 -20.90 -1.71 -6.27
C ILE A 882 -20.25 -2.22 -7.55
N ASN A 883 -20.71 -1.76 -8.71
CA ASN A 883 -20.03 -1.99 -9.99
C ASN A 883 -18.83 -1.00 -10.15
N PRO A 884 -17.56 -1.45 -10.09
CA PRO A 884 -16.42 -0.55 -10.25
C PRO A 884 -16.31 0.02 -11.68
N ILE A 885 -16.89 -0.65 -12.70
CA ILE A 885 -16.89 -0.18 -14.10
C ILE A 885 -17.58 1.19 -14.18
N GLU A 886 -18.74 1.34 -13.55
CA GLU A 886 -19.54 2.57 -13.59
C GLU A 886 -18.85 3.73 -12.84
N LYS A 887 -18.13 3.44 -11.74
CA LYS A 887 -17.34 4.43 -11.01
C LYS A 887 -16.13 4.95 -11.81
N VAL A 888 -15.40 4.08 -12.50
CA VAL A 888 -14.26 4.48 -13.35
C VAL A 888 -14.72 5.09 -14.68
N GLU A 889 -15.85 4.63 -15.23
CA GLU A 889 -16.54 5.27 -16.35
C GLU A 889 -16.90 6.72 -16.04
N ARG A 890 -17.60 6.97 -14.92
CA ARG A 890 -17.91 8.33 -14.46
C ARG A 890 -16.65 9.18 -14.34
N SER A 891 -15.63 8.62 -13.71
CA SER A 891 -14.35 9.31 -13.49
C SER A 891 -13.66 9.72 -14.79
N SER A 892 -13.68 8.81 -15.77
CA SER A 892 -13.14 9.08 -17.12
C SER A 892 -13.93 10.17 -17.82
N LEU A 893 -15.25 10.20 -17.66
CA LEU A 893 -16.10 11.24 -18.26
C LEU A 893 -15.89 12.62 -17.62
N ILE A 894 -15.60 12.71 -16.32
CA ILE A 894 -15.25 13.97 -15.64
C ILE A 894 -13.90 14.51 -16.14
N MET A 895 -12.90 13.64 -16.29
CA MET A 895 -11.60 14.05 -16.87
C MET A 895 -11.73 14.43 -18.36
N ALA A 896 -12.51 13.66 -19.13
CA ALA A 896 -12.72 13.90 -20.56
C ALA A 896 -13.47 15.21 -20.83
N SER A 897 -14.54 15.52 -20.08
CA SER A 897 -15.26 16.79 -20.20
C SER A 897 -14.37 17.99 -19.86
N THR A 898 -13.54 17.86 -18.82
CA THR A 898 -12.54 18.86 -18.45
C THR A 898 -11.49 19.07 -19.56
N VAL A 899 -10.95 17.99 -20.14
CA VAL A 899 -9.92 18.08 -21.20
C VAL A 899 -10.50 18.60 -22.52
N HIS A 900 -11.63 18.07 -22.99
CA HIS A 900 -12.21 18.42 -24.28
C HIS A 900 -13.11 19.68 -24.25
N GLN A 901 -13.46 20.20 -23.06
CA GLN A 901 -14.38 21.33 -22.88
C GLN A 901 -15.74 21.09 -23.56
N GLN A 902 -16.31 19.92 -23.30
CA GLN A 902 -17.60 19.44 -23.82
C GLN A 902 -18.40 18.71 -22.72
N PRO A 903 -19.75 18.77 -22.71
CA PRO A 903 -20.57 18.02 -21.75
C PRO A 903 -20.45 16.51 -21.99
N ALA A 904 -20.66 15.71 -20.94
CA ALA A 904 -20.52 14.25 -21.01
C ALA A 904 -21.38 13.60 -22.11
N ALA A 905 -22.57 14.17 -22.37
CA ALA A 905 -23.47 13.74 -23.45
C ALA A 905 -22.86 13.84 -24.85
N ALA A 906 -21.98 14.82 -25.11
CA ALA A 906 -21.33 15.02 -26.40
C ALA A 906 -20.12 14.11 -26.63
N LEU A 907 -19.55 13.53 -25.57
CA LEU A 907 -18.36 12.69 -25.63
C LEU A 907 -18.67 11.20 -25.89
N ILE A 908 -19.87 10.76 -25.49
CA ILE A 908 -20.28 9.36 -25.53
C ILE A 908 -21.11 9.02 -26.77
N ASN A 909 -21.09 7.75 -27.17
CA ASN A 909 -21.99 7.22 -28.18
C ASN A 909 -23.43 7.28 -27.69
N GLY A 910 -24.35 7.80 -28.51
CA GLY A 910 -25.77 7.98 -28.13
C GLY A 910 -26.50 6.69 -27.69
N SER A 911 -25.99 5.51 -28.07
CA SER A 911 -26.48 4.21 -27.60
C SER A 911 -26.14 3.90 -26.13
N GLN A 912 -25.22 4.65 -25.51
CA GLN A 912 -24.84 4.52 -24.10
C GLN A 912 -25.50 5.55 -23.20
N THR A 913 -25.97 6.69 -23.73
CA THR A 913 -26.45 7.83 -22.94
C THR A 913 -27.50 7.47 -21.90
N GLN A 914 -28.50 6.64 -22.24
CA GLN A 914 -29.52 6.19 -21.29
C GLN A 914 -28.94 5.34 -20.15
N ARG A 915 -27.93 4.51 -20.41
CA ARG A 915 -27.26 3.70 -19.40
C ARG A 915 -26.44 4.57 -18.44
N VAL A 916 -25.60 5.46 -19.00
CA VAL A 916 -24.72 6.36 -18.21
C VAL A 916 -25.56 7.36 -17.40
N MET A 917 -26.69 7.85 -17.93
CA MET A 917 -27.62 8.70 -17.18
C MET A 917 -28.32 7.93 -16.05
N GLY A 918 -28.50 6.61 -16.17
CA GLY A 918 -29.03 5.75 -15.10
C GLY A 918 -28.02 5.49 -13.97
N SER A 919 -26.76 5.20 -14.31
CA SER A 919 -25.70 4.88 -13.33
C SER A 919 -24.96 6.10 -12.75
N SER A 920 -24.97 7.23 -13.45
CA SER A 920 -24.28 8.46 -13.03
C SER A 920 -25.05 9.71 -13.49
N PRO A 921 -26.28 9.93 -12.98
CA PRO A 921 -27.15 11.02 -13.38
C PRO A 921 -26.55 12.41 -13.16
N GLN A 922 -25.60 12.58 -12.23
CA GLN A 922 -24.98 13.86 -11.96
C GLN A 922 -24.18 14.44 -13.14
N LEU A 923 -23.68 13.59 -14.05
CA LEU A 923 -22.96 14.01 -15.26
C LEU A 923 -23.84 14.82 -16.25
N PHE A 924 -25.16 14.79 -16.09
CA PHE A 924 -26.15 15.38 -17.00
C PHE A 924 -27.00 16.47 -16.30
N LEU A 925 -26.57 16.98 -15.15
CA LEU A 925 -27.35 17.99 -14.41
C LEU A 925 -27.37 19.34 -15.12
N ALA A 926 -26.25 19.78 -15.71
CA ALA A 926 -26.19 21.01 -16.50
C ALA A 926 -27.09 20.95 -17.75
N ASP A 927 -27.16 19.80 -18.40
CA ASP A 927 -28.00 19.59 -19.59
C ASP A 927 -29.51 19.65 -19.25
N LYS A 928 -29.90 19.49 -17.98
CA LYS A 928 -31.30 19.56 -17.50
C LYS A 928 -31.80 20.96 -17.19
N GLU A 929 -30.92 21.97 -17.11
CA GLU A 929 -31.32 23.38 -16.99
C GLU A 929 -31.37 24.08 -18.37
N ALA A 930 -31.02 23.36 -19.44
CA ALA A 930 -31.01 23.83 -20.83
C ALA A 930 -32.09 23.16 -21.71
N LEU A 931 -33.02 22.40 -21.11
CA LEU A 931 -34.12 21.64 -21.74
C LEU A 931 -35.48 21.97 -21.10
#